data_AF-B5CZQ1-F1
#
_entry.id   AF-B5CZQ1-F1
#
_cell.length_a   1.000
_cell.length_b   1.000
_cell.length_c   1.000
_cell.angle_alpha   90.00
_cell.angle_beta   90.00
_cell.angle_gamma   90.00
#
_symmetry.space_group_name_H-M   'P 1'
#
loop_
_entity.id
_entity.type
_entity.pdbx_description
1 polymer ?
#
loop_
_entity_poly.entity_id
_entity_poly.type
_entity_poly.pdbx_seq_one_letter_code
_entity_poly.pdbx_strand_id
1 'polypeptide(L)'
;MKRLILLLCLSVVIGAVHAQTGRLDLKLPQGHPRYLTTQEGKKETQELIRKAPWAKDVYERLRQRTDKYVDRGTDWLSSRLLMYWNTHATDVYIKGEYYDHAGGEKAPAPTVVFTGARSHATNYNRPRLENLKPYQEDARGLYLSNKTLKGNPYEWVSISKTGRMIESINNEIVGIARDAAFLWWLTGEQQYATAAASVFDVYMTGLYYRNVPVDLNYGHQQTLVGMTSFEVIHEDVINSLVPLYDFLYAYLQKEKPEKMTIYADAFKKCADNIIANGVPHNNWNLLQAHYIMNIALILEDDAKYADSKGRQYYIDYLVNQSSIRQWSLKKLADYGFDAATGIWAECPGYSSVVVGDYASFVSLFDENLGMDLTKEIPVLPKAVEAMPQYLFPNRMVCGFGDTHPSTLRTDIFRYMIQNARTHGKSEEERKFTAMLKLFDPSSSLPVAERGKAPVAITSFFAGKPLVLDEKVKAGKIDDYVTPTFYAPNVSWLAQRNGMNPRHSLMVSLNGSEGNHMHANGISMELYGKGYVLGPDAGIGKTLYQGLDYLEYYSQFPSHNTVCVDGISSYPVMKSNHSFKLRALYPAAGEQIPYQPISYSEVYFREPETFADQTRLNGIVNVGDSAGYYIDIFRSRKVEGGDKMHDYFYHNLGQHMTLTAADGSELGLQPTQELAFAGGHLYAYSYIYNKKRAVTSKNVKAGFTIQMPDKDDITMNLWMKGEEGREVFSALSPMTEGLSRIKDMPYSIKDQPTLTFVARQKGEAWNRPFVAVYEPSTVNEPSCISSVDYPQVESEQKGSHVGIRVVLTNGNIDWILSSDEKTHHCALEKLQACAGYALCRQSAEGETLQAFLGNGTQLETKGVSIRTDLPANVLLLKQNGKWMYTATAPCRVIVGKKKYTLSVANVLTVLR
;
A
#
# COMPACT_ATOMS: atom_id res chain seq x y z
N MET A 1 50.82 33.68 -18.98
CA MET A 1 49.35 33.68 -19.05
C MET A 1 48.77 32.73 -20.10
N LYS A 2 49.07 32.84 -21.40
CA LYS A 2 48.49 31.95 -22.43
C LYS A 2 48.72 30.44 -22.22
N ARG A 3 49.90 30.02 -21.76
CA ARG A 3 50.19 28.60 -21.42
C ARG A 3 49.44 28.10 -20.18
N LEU A 4 49.20 28.97 -19.19
CA LEU A 4 48.49 28.63 -17.96
C LEU A 4 46.98 28.46 -18.21
N ILE A 5 46.42 29.31 -19.08
CA ILE A 5 45.03 29.23 -19.53
C ILE A 5 44.81 27.97 -20.38
N LEU A 6 45.77 27.63 -21.26
CA LEU A 6 45.69 26.40 -22.06
C LEU A 6 45.71 25.14 -21.19
N LEU A 7 46.54 25.11 -20.13
CA LEU A 7 46.59 24.01 -19.15
C LEU A 7 45.31 23.93 -18.30
N LEU A 8 44.73 25.07 -17.91
CA LEU A 8 43.46 25.10 -17.17
C LEU A 8 42.29 24.61 -18.05
N CYS A 9 42.24 25.04 -19.32
CA CYS A 9 41.26 24.56 -20.28
C CYS A 9 41.45 23.07 -20.60
N LEU A 10 42.69 22.59 -20.71
CA LEU A 10 42.95 21.14 -20.86
C LEU A 10 42.53 20.37 -19.61
N SER A 11 42.76 20.87 -18.40
CA SER A 11 42.30 20.19 -17.18
C SER A 11 40.78 20.21 -17.00
N VAL A 12 40.10 21.26 -17.46
CA VAL A 12 38.63 21.33 -17.46
C VAL A 12 38.04 20.43 -18.54
N VAL A 13 38.67 20.33 -19.70
CA VAL A 13 38.25 19.39 -20.78
C VAL A 13 38.56 17.94 -20.39
N ILE A 14 39.72 17.65 -19.78
CA ILE A 14 40.07 16.31 -19.29
C ILE A 14 39.19 15.93 -18.08
N GLY A 15 38.84 16.88 -17.21
CA GLY A 15 37.88 16.70 -16.12
C GLY A 15 36.44 16.51 -16.59
N ALA A 16 36.01 17.21 -17.64
CA ALA A 16 34.70 17.03 -18.28
C ALA A 16 34.62 15.73 -19.09
N VAL A 17 35.72 15.30 -19.71
CA VAL A 17 35.82 14.00 -20.38
C VAL A 17 35.86 12.87 -19.35
N HIS A 18 36.54 13.02 -18.21
CA HIS A 18 36.49 12.04 -17.10
C HIS A 18 35.11 11.98 -16.42
N ALA A 19 34.37 13.10 -16.37
CA ALA A 19 32.98 13.11 -15.89
C ALA A 19 32.00 12.48 -16.89
N GLN A 20 32.35 12.38 -18.18
CA GLN A 20 31.60 11.67 -19.21
C GLN A 20 32.09 10.24 -19.49
N THR A 21 33.23 9.82 -18.90
CA THR A 21 33.76 8.45 -19.03
C THR A 21 33.71 7.66 -17.73
N GLY A 22 32.87 8.05 -16.77
CA GLY A 22 32.53 7.24 -15.60
C GLY A 22 31.74 5.98 -15.98
N ARG A 23 32.19 5.23 -16.99
CA ARG A 23 31.66 3.91 -17.31
C ARG A 23 31.92 3.02 -16.11
N LEU A 24 30.84 2.53 -15.52
CA LEU A 24 30.82 1.46 -14.55
C LEU A 24 31.75 0.32 -14.99
N ASP A 25 32.88 0.14 -14.29
CA ASP A 25 33.82 -0.98 -14.50
C ASP A 25 33.22 -2.24 -13.85
N LEU A 26 32.21 -2.80 -14.53
CA LEU A 26 31.48 -3.98 -14.10
C LEU A 26 32.13 -5.23 -14.71
N LYS A 27 32.44 -6.20 -13.85
CA LYS A 27 32.86 -7.54 -14.29
C LYS A 27 31.64 -8.36 -14.71
N LEU A 28 31.18 -8.16 -15.93
CA LEU A 28 29.99 -8.82 -16.46
C LEU A 28 30.33 -10.18 -17.06
N PRO A 29 29.56 -11.25 -16.78
CA PRO A 29 29.77 -12.56 -17.38
C PRO A 29 29.65 -12.47 -18.91
N GLN A 30 30.46 -13.25 -19.64
CA GLN A 30 30.58 -13.15 -21.11
C GLN A 30 29.85 -14.25 -21.89
N GLY A 31 29.51 -15.39 -21.29
CA GLY A 31 28.78 -16.49 -21.95
C GLY A 31 27.28 -16.47 -21.64
N HIS A 32 26.47 -17.12 -22.49
CA HIS A 32 25.04 -17.38 -22.26
C HIS A 32 24.79 -18.85 -21.86
N PRO A 33 23.78 -19.18 -21.02
CA PRO A 33 22.91 -18.23 -20.33
C PRO A 33 23.68 -17.42 -19.28
N ARG A 34 23.17 -16.24 -18.92
CA ARG A 34 23.72 -15.34 -17.89
C ARG A 34 22.68 -14.61 -17.05
N TYR A 35 21.39 -14.74 -17.36
CA TYR A 35 20.33 -14.03 -16.66
C TYR A 35 19.85 -14.75 -15.40
N LEU A 36 19.42 -16.01 -15.52
CA LEU A 36 19.01 -16.83 -14.36
C LEU A 36 20.13 -17.71 -13.82
N THR A 37 21.14 -18.00 -14.64
CA THR A 37 22.21 -18.95 -14.34
C THR A 37 23.34 -18.78 -15.34
N THR A 38 24.45 -19.51 -15.14
CA THR A 38 25.57 -19.59 -16.08
C THR A 38 25.66 -20.98 -16.72
N GLN A 39 26.62 -21.19 -17.63
CA GLN A 39 26.85 -22.53 -18.19
C GLN A 39 27.25 -23.56 -17.14
N GLU A 40 27.97 -23.16 -16.09
CA GLU A 40 28.32 -24.01 -14.95
C GLU A 40 27.06 -24.43 -14.17
N GLY A 41 26.07 -23.53 -14.07
CA GLY A 41 24.80 -23.77 -13.39
C GLY A 41 23.94 -24.86 -14.02
N LYS A 42 24.24 -25.28 -15.26
CA LYS A 42 23.60 -26.46 -15.88
C LYS A 42 23.79 -27.72 -15.04
N LYS A 43 25.03 -27.98 -14.60
CA LYS A 43 25.35 -29.17 -13.78
C LYS A 43 24.68 -29.07 -12.41
N GLU A 44 24.66 -27.89 -11.81
CA GLU A 44 23.99 -27.65 -10.53
C GLU A 44 22.49 -27.91 -10.61
N THR A 45 21.85 -27.45 -11.68
CA THR A 45 20.42 -27.64 -11.94
C THR A 45 20.07 -29.12 -12.13
N GLN A 46 20.85 -29.83 -12.96
CA GLN A 46 20.68 -31.28 -13.16
C GLN A 46 20.82 -32.04 -11.84
N GLU A 47 21.79 -31.66 -11.02
CA GLU A 47 22.03 -32.30 -9.73
C GLU A 47 20.92 -31.98 -8.71
N LEU A 48 20.39 -30.76 -8.71
CA LEU A 48 19.25 -30.36 -7.90
C LEU A 48 18.01 -31.18 -8.25
N ILE A 49 17.68 -31.30 -9.54
CA ILE A 49 16.56 -32.11 -10.03
C ILE A 49 16.73 -33.58 -9.62
N ARG A 50 17.96 -34.10 -9.67
CA ARG A 50 18.25 -35.49 -9.28
C ARG A 50 18.08 -35.74 -7.78
N LYS A 51 18.49 -34.79 -6.94
CA LYS A 51 18.56 -34.95 -5.47
C LYS A 51 17.31 -34.51 -4.72
N ALA A 52 16.62 -33.48 -5.20
CA ALA A 52 15.51 -32.86 -4.48
C ALA A 52 14.15 -33.29 -5.05
N PRO A 53 13.30 -33.99 -4.28
CA PRO A 53 11.98 -34.44 -4.76
C PRO A 53 11.08 -33.33 -5.29
N TRP A 54 11.10 -32.14 -4.65
CA TRP A 54 10.33 -30.99 -5.12
C TRP A 54 10.82 -30.47 -6.48
N ALA A 55 12.13 -30.47 -6.71
CA ALA A 55 12.72 -29.99 -7.97
C ALA A 55 12.41 -30.97 -9.09
N LYS A 56 12.41 -32.28 -8.78
CA LYS A 56 11.96 -33.32 -9.69
C LYS A 56 10.49 -33.16 -10.09
N ASP A 57 9.58 -32.93 -9.14
CA ASP A 57 8.16 -32.67 -9.42
C ASP A 57 7.97 -31.44 -10.31
N VAL A 58 8.65 -30.33 -9.99
CA VAL A 58 8.62 -29.11 -10.81
C VAL A 58 9.10 -29.41 -12.24
N TYR A 59 10.22 -30.10 -12.39
CA TYR A 59 10.79 -30.47 -13.69
C TYR A 59 9.84 -31.34 -14.51
N GLU A 60 9.30 -32.42 -13.92
CA GLU A 60 8.40 -33.35 -14.61
C GLU A 60 7.11 -32.65 -15.07
N ARG A 61 6.53 -31.80 -14.23
CA ARG A 61 5.32 -31.03 -14.57
C ARG A 61 5.60 -29.93 -15.59
N LEU A 62 6.76 -29.28 -15.52
CA LEU A 62 7.21 -28.30 -16.53
C LEU A 62 7.34 -28.96 -17.90
N ARG A 63 8.01 -30.13 -17.93
CA ARG A 63 8.15 -30.95 -19.13
C ARG A 63 6.79 -31.36 -19.69
N GLN A 64 5.92 -31.95 -18.87
CA GLN A 64 4.58 -32.36 -19.29
C GLN A 64 3.75 -31.20 -19.88
N ARG A 65 3.81 -30.02 -19.27
CA ARG A 65 3.13 -28.81 -19.79
C ARG A 65 3.67 -28.37 -21.15
N THR A 66 4.97 -28.52 -21.35
CA THR A 66 5.67 -28.08 -22.57
C THR A 66 5.48 -29.08 -23.71
N ASP A 67 5.66 -30.38 -23.42
CA ASP A 67 5.50 -31.50 -24.38
C ASP A 67 4.12 -31.49 -25.04
N LYS A 68 3.07 -31.14 -24.27
CA LYS A 68 1.69 -30.98 -24.77
C LYS A 68 1.59 -30.16 -26.08
N TYR A 69 2.48 -29.19 -26.25
CA TYR A 69 2.50 -28.29 -27.40
C TYR A 69 3.67 -28.55 -28.36
N VAL A 70 4.85 -28.88 -27.84
CA VAL A 70 6.04 -29.18 -28.67
C VAL A 70 5.82 -30.44 -29.52
N ASP A 71 5.14 -31.46 -28.98
CA ASP A 71 4.83 -32.71 -29.69
C ASP A 71 3.87 -32.51 -30.87
N ARG A 72 3.21 -31.35 -30.95
CA ARG A 72 2.30 -30.99 -32.05
C ARG A 72 3.02 -30.45 -33.29
N GLY A 73 4.34 -30.31 -33.22
CA GLY A 73 5.21 -29.84 -34.30
C GLY A 73 5.78 -28.45 -34.07
N THR A 74 6.92 -28.19 -34.72
CA THR A 74 7.75 -26.98 -34.57
C THR A 74 6.95 -25.67 -34.62
N ASP A 75 6.02 -25.54 -35.57
CA ASP A 75 5.32 -24.27 -35.82
C ASP A 75 3.92 -24.21 -35.17
N TRP A 76 3.54 -25.19 -34.36
CA TRP A 76 2.20 -25.24 -33.78
C TRP A 76 1.92 -24.04 -32.88
N LEU A 77 2.91 -23.65 -32.05
CA LEU A 77 2.84 -22.48 -31.17
C LEU A 77 3.00 -21.17 -31.95
N SER A 78 4.01 -21.07 -32.81
CA SER A 78 4.32 -19.82 -33.54
C SER A 78 3.21 -19.41 -34.48
N SER A 79 2.56 -20.35 -35.16
CA SER A 79 1.39 -20.09 -36.01
C SER A 79 0.18 -19.54 -35.24
N ARG A 80 0.13 -19.66 -33.91
CA ARG A 80 -0.98 -19.17 -33.06
C ARG A 80 -0.67 -17.87 -32.34
N LEU A 81 0.51 -17.28 -32.56
CA LEU A 81 0.78 -15.91 -32.16
C LEU A 81 -0.22 -14.97 -32.87
N LEU A 82 -0.71 -13.99 -32.12
CA LEU A 82 -1.54 -12.93 -32.65
C LEU A 82 -0.62 -11.90 -33.31
N MET A 83 -0.47 -12.06 -34.64
CA MET A 83 0.37 -11.26 -35.52
C MET A 83 -0.47 -10.72 -36.68
N TYR A 84 0.00 -9.63 -37.28
CA TYR A 84 -0.47 -9.13 -38.57
C TYR A 84 0.14 -10.00 -39.68
N TRP A 85 -0.35 -11.24 -39.81
CA TRP A 85 0.14 -12.29 -40.71
C TRP A 85 0.07 -11.98 -42.20
N ASN A 86 -0.96 -11.27 -42.64
CA ASN A 86 -1.23 -10.89 -44.02
C ASN A 86 -0.83 -9.44 -44.30
N THR A 87 -1.16 -8.52 -43.37
CA THR A 87 -0.94 -7.08 -43.58
C THR A 87 0.47 -6.64 -43.26
N HIS A 88 1.16 -7.33 -42.33
CA HIS A 88 2.49 -6.94 -41.83
C HIS A 88 2.56 -5.47 -41.41
N ALA A 89 1.52 -4.96 -40.75
CA ALA A 89 1.39 -3.56 -40.39
C ALA A 89 2.58 -3.06 -39.56
N THR A 90 3.25 -2.00 -40.02
CA THR A 90 4.36 -1.37 -39.29
C THR A 90 3.88 -0.41 -38.21
N ASP A 91 2.72 0.22 -38.43
CA ASP A 91 2.17 1.25 -37.55
C ASP A 91 0.90 0.76 -36.86
N VAL A 92 0.74 1.17 -35.60
CA VAL A 92 -0.47 0.97 -34.80
C VAL A 92 -0.92 2.32 -34.27
N TYR A 93 -2.22 2.56 -34.34
CA TYR A 93 -2.86 3.79 -33.89
C TYR A 93 -3.81 3.50 -32.74
N ILE A 94 -3.75 4.33 -31.72
CA ILE A 94 -4.63 4.28 -30.54
C ILE A 94 -5.40 5.60 -30.42
N LYS A 95 -6.50 5.58 -29.67
CA LYS A 95 -7.31 6.77 -29.40
C LYS A 95 -7.66 6.82 -27.92
N GLY A 96 -6.84 7.51 -27.15
CA GLY A 96 -6.92 7.44 -25.69
C GLY A 96 -6.64 6.01 -25.22
N GLU A 97 -7.55 5.40 -24.45
CA GLU A 97 -7.33 4.10 -23.81
C GLU A 97 -7.70 2.88 -24.67
N TYR A 98 -8.00 3.09 -25.96
CA TYR A 98 -8.49 2.05 -26.86
C TYR A 98 -7.70 1.98 -28.16
N TYR A 99 -7.56 0.76 -28.68
CA TYR A 99 -7.02 0.51 -30.01
C TYR A 99 -7.94 1.11 -31.07
N ASP A 100 -7.37 1.71 -32.12
CA ASP A 100 -8.13 2.24 -33.25
C ASP A 100 -7.94 1.36 -34.49
N HIS A 101 -6.74 1.36 -35.08
CA HIS A 101 -6.41 0.54 -36.25
C HIS A 101 -4.89 0.29 -36.39
N ALA A 102 -4.51 -0.50 -37.38
CA ALA A 102 -3.11 -0.72 -37.77
C ALA A 102 -2.95 -0.49 -39.27
N GLY A 103 -1.75 -0.09 -39.69
CA GLY A 103 -1.43 0.27 -41.06
C GLY A 103 0.06 0.49 -41.27
N GLY A 104 0.41 1.51 -42.05
CA GLY A 104 1.80 1.81 -42.41
C GLY A 104 2.28 1.01 -43.62
N GLU A 105 3.58 1.09 -43.89
CA GLU A 105 4.22 0.29 -44.93
C GLU A 105 4.20 -1.20 -44.57
N LYS A 106 4.12 -2.07 -45.58
CA LYS A 106 4.14 -3.52 -45.38
C LYS A 106 5.54 -3.97 -44.96
N ALA A 107 5.69 -4.43 -43.71
CA ALA A 107 6.97 -4.94 -43.23
C ALA A 107 7.42 -6.21 -43.99
N PRO A 108 8.73 -6.52 -44.01
CA PRO A 108 9.25 -7.76 -44.60
C PRO A 108 8.77 -9.04 -43.91
N ALA A 109 8.26 -8.96 -42.68
CA ALA A 109 7.75 -10.08 -41.90
C ALA A 109 6.49 -9.68 -41.10
N PRO A 110 5.65 -10.66 -40.69
CA PRO A 110 4.51 -10.41 -39.81
C PRO A 110 4.91 -9.67 -38.53
N THR A 111 4.12 -8.67 -38.14
CA THR A 111 4.34 -7.83 -36.96
C THR A 111 3.35 -8.14 -35.84
N VAL A 112 3.67 -7.74 -34.60
CA VAL A 112 2.85 -8.11 -33.42
C VAL A 112 1.56 -7.29 -33.34
N VAL A 113 0.41 -7.96 -33.16
CA VAL A 113 -0.88 -7.30 -32.94
C VAL A 113 -0.89 -6.62 -31.57
N PHE A 114 -1.29 -5.35 -31.56
CA PHE A 114 -1.37 -4.57 -30.32
C PHE A 114 -2.62 -4.91 -29.51
N THR A 115 -2.55 -4.66 -28.21
CA THR A 115 -3.63 -4.92 -27.26
C THR A 115 -4.86 -4.03 -27.52
N GLY A 116 -6.01 -4.46 -27.00
CA GLY A 116 -7.29 -3.84 -27.34
C GLY A 116 -7.60 -2.55 -26.57
N ALA A 117 -7.29 -2.53 -25.28
CA ALA A 117 -7.53 -1.39 -24.42
C ALA A 117 -6.54 -1.39 -23.24
N ARG A 118 -6.40 -0.24 -22.58
CA ARG A 118 -5.64 -0.11 -21.32
C ARG A 118 -6.22 -0.98 -20.22
N SER A 119 -7.54 -1.02 -20.10
CA SER A 119 -8.25 -1.82 -19.09
C SER A 119 -8.27 -3.32 -19.40
N HIS A 120 -8.27 -4.14 -18.35
CA HIS A 120 -8.54 -5.58 -18.45
C HIS A 120 -10.02 -5.90 -18.72
N ALA A 121 -10.92 -4.94 -18.52
CA ALA A 121 -12.36 -5.17 -18.62
C ALA A 121 -12.76 -5.56 -20.04
N THR A 122 -13.47 -6.69 -20.17
CA THR A 122 -14.02 -7.17 -21.44
C THR A 122 -15.20 -8.11 -21.19
N ASN A 123 -16.19 -8.09 -22.10
CA ASN A 123 -17.33 -8.99 -22.09
C ASN A 123 -17.01 -10.37 -22.68
N TYR A 124 -15.78 -10.59 -23.15
CA TYR A 124 -15.42 -11.79 -23.90
C TYR A 124 -14.56 -12.75 -23.08
N ASN A 125 -14.70 -14.04 -23.37
CA ASN A 125 -13.86 -15.10 -22.80
C ASN A 125 -12.53 -15.17 -23.56
N ARG A 126 -11.43 -15.32 -22.83
CA ARG A 126 -10.12 -15.62 -23.42
C ARG A 126 -10.13 -17.06 -23.97
N PRO A 127 -9.85 -17.28 -25.26
CA PRO A 127 -9.82 -18.62 -25.84
C PRO A 127 -8.64 -19.42 -25.27
N ARG A 128 -8.79 -20.75 -25.27
CA ARG A 128 -7.66 -21.66 -25.07
C ARG A 128 -6.80 -21.68 -26.35
N LEU A 129 -5.50 -21.97 -26.22
CA LEU A 129 -4.59 -21.98 -27.36
C LEU A 129 -5.01 -22.95 -28.46
N GLU A 130 -5.60 -24.10 -28.10
CA GLU A 130 -6.06 -25.10 -29.08
C GLU A 130 -7.24 -24.61 -29.93
N ASN A 131 -7.97 -23.60 -29.45
CA ASN A 131 -9.11 -23.01 -30.15
C ASN A 131 -8.69 -21.84 -31.06
N LEU A 132 -7.43 -21.40 -30.99
CA LEU A 132 -6.88 -20.39 -31.89
C LEU A 132 -6.60 -21.01 -33.25
N LYS A 133 -7.06 -20.32 -34.31
CA LYS A 133 -6.75 -20.71 -35.68
C LYS A 133 -5.31 -20.32 -36.02
N PRO A 134 -4.54 -21.18 -36.71
CA PRO A 134 -3.19 -20.81 -37.15
C PRO A 134 -3.26 -19.67 -38.17
N TYR A 135 -2.29 -18.75 -38.09
CA TYR A 135 -2.13 -17.57 -38.95
C TYR A 135 -3.38 -16.69 -39.02
N GLN A 136 -4.11 -16.58 -37.90
CA GLN A 136 -5.37 -15.84 -37.87
C GLN A 136 -5.13 -14.33 -37.94
N GLU A 137 -5.63 -13.71 -39.00
CA GLU A 137 -5.84 -12.26 -39.12
C GLU A 137 -7.11 -12.01 -39.93
N ASP A 138 -8.04 -11.23 -39.38
CA ASP A 138 -9.28 -10.82 -40.05
C ASP A 138 -9.57 -9.35 -39.70
N ALA A 139 -10.03 -8.56 -40.68
CA ALA A 139 -10.29 -7.13 -40.50
C ALA A 139 -11.36 -6.84 -39.43
N ARG A 140 -12.22 -7.81 -39.10
CA ARG A 140 -13.22 -7.68 -38.03
C ARG A 140 -12.65 -7.88 -36.62
N GLY A 141 -11.42 -8.38 -36.49
CA GLY A 141 -10.74 -8.66 -35.22
C GLY A 141 -10.73 -10.14 -34.85
N LEU A 142 -11.15 -10.48 -33.62
CA LEU A 142 -11.12 -11.84 -33.08
C LEU A 142 -12.51 -12.48 -33.04
N TYR A 143 -12.59 -13.79 -33.28
CA TYR A 143 -13.84 -14.55 -33.13
C TYR A 143 -13.93 -15.14 -31.72
N LEU A 144 -14.69 -14.50 -30.84
CA LEU A 144 -14.68 -14.76 -29.40
C LEU A 144 -16.08 -15.06 -28.85
N SER A 145 -16.11 -15.77 -27.73
CA SER A 145 -17.34 -16.10 -27.01
C SER A 145 -17.71 -14.98 -26.01
N ASN A 146 -18.93 -14.45 -26.11
CA ASN A 146 -19.43 -13.38 -25.27
C ASN A 146 -20.00 -13.92 -23.94
N LYS A 147 -19.33 -13.65 -22.81
CA LYS A 147 -19.66 -14.21 -21.49
C LYS A 147 -20.83 -13.50 -20.78
N THR A 148 -21.27 -12.35 -21.30
CA THR A 148 -22.40 -11.61 -20.73
C THR A 148 -23.73 -12.03 -21.34
N LEU A 149 -23.72 -12.79 -22.44
CA LEU A 149 -24.91 -13.28 -23.13
C LEU A 149 -25.19 -14.75 -22.81
N LYS A 150 -26.48 -15.09 -22.64
CA LYS A 150 -26.91 -16.47 -22.35
C LYS A 150 -26.43 -17.43 -23.45
N GLY A 151 -25.79 -18.53 -23.05
CA GLY A 151 -25.26 -19.53 -23.97
C GLY A 151 -23.88 -19.20 -24.55
N ASN A 152 -23.25 -18.10 -24.13
CA ASN A 152 -21.89 -17.71 -24.50
C ASN A 152 -21.61 -17.73 -26.03
N PRO A 153 -22.47 -17.11 -26.86
CA PRO A 153 -22.37 -17.18 -28.32
C PRO A 153 -21.04 -16.61 -28.83
N TYR A 154 -20.56 -17.15 -29.95
CA TYR A 154 -19.38 -16.64 -30.64
C TYR A 154 -19.76 -15.53 -31.62
N GLU A 155 -18.98 -14.45 -31.63
CA GLU A 155 -19.13 -13.33 -32.55
C GLU A 155 -17.77 -12.74 -32.93
N TRP A 156 -17.73 -11.97 -34.01
CA TRP A 156 -16.55 -11.19 -34.37
C TRP A 156 -16.47 -9.94 -33.50
N VAL A 157 -15.28 -9.72 -32.92
CA VAL A 157 -15.01 -8.70 -31.92
C VAL A 157 -13.85 -7.83 -32.40
N SER A 158 -14.09 -6.52 -32.51
CA SER A 158 -13.05 -5.55 -32.79
C SER A 158 -11.95 -5.61 -31.73
N ILE A 159 -10.69 -5.42 -32.12
CA ILE A 159 -9.54 -5.43 -31.20
C ILE A 159 -9.78 -4.50 -30.01
N SER A 160 -10.38 -3.32 -30.24
CA SER A 160 -10.72 -2.34 -29.18
C SER A 160 -11.60 -2.87 -28.03
N LYS A 161 -12.29 -4.00 -28.20
CA LYS A 161 -13.19 -4.60 -27.19
C LYS A 161 -12.58 -5.81 -26.47
N THR A 162 -11.34 -6.18 -26.79
CA THR A 162 -10.72 -7.39 -26.24
C THR A 162 -10.02 -7.15 -24.90
N GLY A 163 -9.95 -5.89 -24.42
CA GLY A 163 -9.11 -5.53 -23.28
C GLY A 163 -7.66 -5.96 -23.50
N ARG A 164 -7.00 -6.43 -22.44
CA ARG A 164 -5.62 -6.95 -22.46
C ARG A 164 -5.45 -8.41 -22.90
N MET A 165 -6.45 -8.98 -23.59
CA MET A 165 -6.46 -10.41 -23.93
C MET A 165 -5.37 -10.80 -24.95
N ILE A 166 -5.06 -9.94 -25.91
CA ILE A 166 -4.14 -10.23 -27.02
C ILE A 166 -2.72 -10.43 -26.52
N GLU A 167 -2.19 -9.46 -25.79
CA GLU A 167 -0.87 -9.55 -25.14
C GLU A 167 -0.81 -10.74 -24.16
N SER A 168 -1.90 -11.03 -23.44
CA SER A 168 -1.97 -12.18 -22.52
C SER A 168 -1.87 -13.52 -23.26
N ILE A 169 -2.47 -13.66 -24.46
CA ILE A 169 -2.34 -14.85 -25.30
C ILE A 169 -0.90 -15.01 -25.79
N ASN A 170 -0.32 -13.93 -26.34
CA ASN A 170 1.05 -13.96 -26.82
C ASN A 170 2.03 -14.28 -25.69
N ASN A 171 1.86 -13.71 -24.49
CA ASN A 171 2.71 -14.02 -23.34
C ASN A 171 2.60 -15.48 -22.88
N GLU A 172 1.42 -16.12 -22.97
CA GLU A 172 1.29 -17.56 -22.70
C GLU A 172 2.11 -18.40 -23.69
N ILE A 173 2.02 -18.09 -24.99
CA ILE A 173 2.76 -18.79 -26.05
C ILE A 173 4.27 -18.61 -25.86
N VAL A 174 4.73 -17.38 -25.65
CA VAL A 174 6.14 -17.07 -25.38
C VAL A 174 6.62 -17.72 -24.09
N GLY A 175 5.78 -17.79 -23.06
CA GLY A 175 6.09 -18.47 -21.80
C GLY A 175 6.29 -19.99 -21.96
N ILE A 176 5.50 -20.64 -22.82
CA ILE A 176 5.71 -22.06 -23.18
C ILE A 176 7.01 -22.22 -23.97
N ALA A 177 7.29 -21.32 -24.92
CA ALA A 177 8.55 -21.34 -25.68
C ALA A 177 9.77 -21.15 -24.77
N ARG A 178 9.68 -20.27 -23.76
CA ARG A 178 10.70 -20.10 -22.72
C ARG A 178 10.99 -21.40 -21.98
N ASP A 179 9.94 -22.12 -21.57
CA ASP A 179 10.10 -23.40 -20.89
C ASP A 179 10.76 -24.44 -21.81
N ALA A 180 10.41 -24.45 -23.11
CA ALA A 180 11.09 -25.27 -24.11
C ALA A 180 12.58 -24.88 -24.26
N ALA A 181 12.93 -23.60 -24.33
CA ALA A 181 14.34 -23.17 -24.39
C ALA A 181 15.14 -23.62 -23.16
N PHE A 182 14.56 -23.55 -21.96
CA PHE A 182 15.16 -24.10 -20.75
C PHE A 182 15.36 -25.62 -20.84
N LEU A 183 14.35 -26.37 -21.30
CA LEU A 183 14.47 -27.82 -21.48
C LEU A 183 15.54 -28.18 -22.52
N TRP A 184 15.62 -27.45 -23.63
CA TRP A 184 16.70 -27.60 -24.61
C TRP A 184 18.07 -27.38 -23.97
N TRP A 185 18.25 -26.26 -23.26
CA TRP A 185 19.51 -25.98 -22.57
C TRP A 185 19.87 -27.09 -21.59
N LEU A 186 18.89 -27.67 -20.89
CA LEU A 186 19.11 -28.71 -19.88
C LEU A 186 19.41 -30.09 -20.51
N THR A 187 18.66 -30.50 -21.54
CA THR A 187 18.67 -31.88 -22.09
C THR A 187 19.38 -32.02 -23.43
N GLY A 188 19.46 -30.95 -24.23
CA GLY A 188 19.95 -30.98 -25.61
C GLY A 188 18.96 -31.54 -26.63
N GLU A 189 17.72 -31.85 -26.24
CA GLU A 189 16.71 -32.40 -27.16
C GLU A 189 16.26 -31.34 -28.20
N GLN A 190 16.46 -31.66 -29.49
CA GLN A 190 16.31 -30.70 -30.59
C GLN A 190 14.88 -30.16 -30.77
N GLN A 191 13.87 -30.98 -30.47
CA GLN A 191 12.45 -30.60 -30.60
C GLN A 191 12.10 -29.34 -29.78
N TYR A 192 12.71 -29.20 -28.60
CA TYR A 192 12.51 -28.03 -27.75
C TYR A 192 13.16 -26.79 -28.36
N ALA A 193 14.37 -26.93 -28.90
CA ALA A 193 15.11 -25.84 -29.54
C ALA A 193 14.35 -25.29 -30.76
N THR A 194 13.88 -26.18 -31.64
CA THR A 194 13.19 -25.79 -32.88
C THR A 194 11.86 -25.10 -32.57
N ALA A 195 11.06 -25.64 -31.65
CA ALA A 195 9.79 -25.04 -31.25
C ALA A 195 9.99 -23.68 -30.58
N ALA A 196 10.95 -23.57 -29.66
CA ALA A 196 11.29 -22.30 -29.00
C ALA A 196 11.80 -21.25 -30.01
N ALA A 197 12.69 -21.65 -30.92
CA ALA A 197 13.25 -20.77 -31.95
C ALA A 197 12.21 -20.29 -32.96
N SER A 198 11.22 -21.12 -33.30
CA SER A 198 10.11 -20.73 -34.19
C SER A 198 9.26 -19.62 -33.56
N VAL A 199 8.87 -19.77 -32.28
CA VAL A 199 8.11 -18.73 -31.56
C VAL A 199 8.93 -17.46 -31.38
N PHE A 200 10.18 -17.60 -30.89
CA PHE A 200 11.04 -16.46 -30.61
C PHE A 200 11.32 -15.63 -31.86
N ASP A 201 11.70 -16.29 -32.97
CA ASP A 201 12.05 -15.59 -34.20
C ASP A 201 10.87 -14.81 -34.79
N VAL A 202 9.69 -15.43 -34.86
CA VAL A 202 8.47 -14.77 -35.37
C VAL A 202 8.15 -13.54 -34.53
N TYR A 203 8.13 -13.69 -33.21
CA TYR A 203 7.70 -12.62 -32.32
C TYR A 203 8.71 -11.45 -32.30
N MET A 204 10.01 -11.74 -32.14
CA MET A 204 11.04 -10.71 -32.05
C MET A 204 11.31 -10.02 -33.37
N THR A 205 11.27 -10.74 -34.50
CA THR A 205 11.33 -10.11 -35.82
C THR A 205 10.12 -9.19 -36.03
N GLY A 206 8.93 -9.61 -35.59
CA GLY A 206 7.73 -8.79 -35.65
C GLY A 206 7.79 -7.51 -34.80
N LEU A 207 8.36 -7.58 -33.59
CA LEU A 207 8.61 -6.40 -32.76
C LEU A 207 9.67 -5.48 -33.38
N TYR A 208 10.72 -6.05 -33.99
CA TYR A 208 11.75 -5.27 -34.68
C TYR A 208 11.17 -4.41 -35.80
N TYR A 209 10.27 -4.94 -36.63
CA TYR A 209 9.71 -4.17 -37.75
C TYR A 209 8.56 -3.24 -37.38
N ARG A 210 7.97 -3.39 -36.20
CA ARG A 210 6.85 -2.54 -35.77
C ARG A 210 7.35 -1.26 -35.10
N ASN A 211 6.64 -0.16 -35.31
CA ASN A 211 6.89 1.12 -34.67
C ASN A 211 6.23 1.20 -33.28
N VAL A 212 6.59 2.23 -32.52
CA VAL A 212 5.87 2.59 -31.29
C VAL A 212 4.47 3.08 -31.69
N PRO A 213 3.39 2.66 -31.00
CA PRO A 213 2.05 3.09 -31.36
C PRO A 213 1.87 4.61 -31.25
N VAL A 214 1.01 5.16 -32.09
CA VAL A 214 0.71 6.60 -32.16
C VAL A 214 -0.68 6.88 -31.57
N ASP A 215 -0.74 7.76 -30.58
CA ASP A 215 -2.02 8.26 -30.05
C ASP A 215 -2.58 9.37 -30.94
N LEU A 216 -3.69 9.06 -31.62
CA LEU A 216 -4.38 9.98 -32.51
C LEU A 216 -5.00 11.18 -31.77
N ASN A 217 -5.14 11.11 -30.44
CA ASN A 217 -5.57 12.24 -29.63
C ASN A 217 -4.41 13.20 -29.30
N TYR A 218 -3.15 12.84 -29.59
CA TYR A 218 -1.96 13.55 -29.11
C TYR A 218 -1.99 13.76 -27.58
N GLY A 219 -2.54 12.78 -26.86
CA GLY A 219 -2.84 12.87 -25.43
C GLY A 219 -1.78 12.22 -24.55
N HIS A 220 -2.11 12.14 -23.25
CA HIS A 220 -1.22 11.55 -22.25
C HIS A 220 -0.83 10.10 -22.54
N GLN A 221 -1.67 9.35 -23.26
CA GLN A 221 -1.40 7.94 -23.56
C GLN A 221 -0.18 7.73 -24.46
N GLN A 222 0.14 8.68 -25.34
CA GLN A 222 1.40 8.64 -26.11
C GLN A 222 2.63 8.54 -25.19
N THR A 223 2.55 9.15 -24.01
CA THR A 223 3.65 9.21 -23.05
C THR A 223 3.72 7.99 -22.15
N LEU A 224 2.76 7.05 -22.23
CA LEU A 224 2.72 5.82 -21.44
C LEU A 224 2.88 4.56 -22.30
N VAL A 225 2.64 4.68 -23.61
CA VAL A 225 2.45 3.53 -24.51
C VAL A 225 3.68 2.63 -24.61
N GLY A 226 3.43 1.34 -24.45
CA GLY A 226 4.39 0.27 -24.68
C GLY A 226 4.47 -0.14 -26.15
N MET A 227 5.39 -1.05 -26.43
CA MET A 227 5.35 -1.85 -27.64
C MET A 227 4.14 -2.80 -27.60
N THR A 228 3.94 -3.59 -26.54
CA THR A 228 2.92 -4.64 -26.58
C THR A 228 1.62 -4.29 -25.85
N SER A 229 1.65 -3.25 -25.03
CA SER A 229 0.54 -2.81 -24.18
C SER A 229 0.40 -1.28 -24.13
N PHE A 230 -0.70 -0.76 -23.57
CA PHE A 230 -0.94 0.69 -23.43
C PHE A 230 -0.02 1.37 -22.41
N GLU A 231 0.66 0.60 -21.58
CA GLU A 231 1.46 1.11 -20.47
C GLU A 231 2.79 0.36 -20.42
N VAL A 232 3.91 1.07 -20.45
CA VAL A 232 5.27 0.48 -20.40
C VAL A 232 5.52 -0.41 -19.17
N ILE A 233 4.74 -0.24 -18.09
CA ILE A 233 4.76 -1.13 -16.91
C ILE A 233 4.11 -2.50 -17.16
N HIS A 234 3.54 -2.71 -18.33
CA HIS A 234 2.85 -3.91 -18.75
C HIS A 234 3.51 -4.56 -19.96
N GLU A 235 4.82 -4.35 -20.15
CA GLU A 235 5.65 -5.12 -21.08
C GLU A 235 5.96 -6.53 -20.52
N ASP A 236 4.93 -7.20 -20.01
CA ASP A 236 5.00 -8.46 -19.27
C ASP A 236 5.67 -9.59 -20.06
N VAL A 237 5.62 -9.50 -21.40
CA VAL A 237 6.24 -10.46 -22.31
C VAL A 237 7.77 -10.47 -22.20
N ILE A 238 8.39 -9.35 -21.79
CA ILE A 238 9.85 -9.25 -21.56
C ILE A 238 10.29 -10.28 -20.52
N ASN A 239 9.50 -10.49 -19.46
CA ASN A 239 9.80 -11.48 -18.41
C ASN A 239 9.89 -12.93 -18.95
N SER A 240 9.26 -13.21 -20.10
CA SER A 240 9.34 -14.49 -20.78
C SER A 240 10.41 -14.49 -21.89
N LEU A 241 10.51 -13.40 -22.66
CA LEU A 241 11.46 -13.27 -23.78
C LEU A 241 12.92 -13.27 -23.34
N VAL A 242 13.23 -12.62 -22.22
CA VAL A 242 14.60 -12.51 -21.72
C VAL A 242 15.21 -13.89 -21.41
N PRO A 243 14.62 -14.71 -20.51
CA PRO A 243 15.12 -16.06 -20.28
C PRO A 243 14.99 -16.98 -21.50
N LEU A 244 13.99 -16.79 -22.36
CA LEU A 244 13.85 -17.54 -23.61
C LEU A 244 15.06 -17.31 -24.52
N TYR A 245 15.42 -16.04 -24.78
CA TYR A 245 16.58 -15.69 -25.59
C TYR A 245 17.87 -16.21 -24.96
N ASP A 246 18.05 -15.96 -23.66
CA ASP A 246 19.28 -16.29 -22.94
C ASP A 246 19.58 -17.79 -22.94
N PHE A 247 18.57 -18.63 -22.67
CA PHE A 247 18.73 -20.08 -22.76
C PHE A 247 18.93 -20.57 -24.18
N LEU A 248 18.34 -19.91 -25.19
CA LEU A 248 18.38 -20.34 -26.59
C LEU A 248 19.55 -19.71 -27.39
N TYR A 249 20.31 -18.80 -26.79
CA TYR A 249 21.28 -17.95 -27.48
C TYR A 249 22.24 -18.73 -28.39
N ALA A 250 22.86 -19.78 -27.87
CA ALA A 250 23.84 -20.58 -28.63
C ALA A 250 23.20 -21.28 -29.85
N TYR A 251 21.93 -21.67 -29.75
CA TYR A 251 21.18 -22.21 -30.87
C TYR A 251 20.92 -21.14 -31.93
N LEU A 252 20.42 -19.97 -31.52
CA LEU A 252 20.12 -18.85 -32.42
C LEU A 252 21.37 -18.32 -33.11
N GLN A 253 22.48 -18.19 -32.38
CA GLN A 253 23.76 -17.73 -32.95
C GLN A 253 24.26 -18.68 -34.05
N LYS A 254 24.04 -19.99 -33.89
CA LYS A 254 24.46 -20.99 -34.88
C LYS A 254 23.51 -21.07 -36.08
N GLU A 255 22.21 -21.10 -35.82
CA GLU A 255 21.20 -21.41 -36.84
C GLU A 255 20.61 -20.16 -37.51
N LYS A 256 20.72 -18.98 -36.87
CA LYS A 256 20.21 -17.67 -37.35
C LYS A 256 21.21 -16.51 -37.07
N PRO A 257 22.51 -16.64 -37.39
CA PRO A 257 23.51 -15.61 -37.10
C PRO A 257 23.16 -14.23 -37.67
N GLU A 258 22.52 -14.19 -38.84
CA GLU A 258 22.09 -12.98 -39.53
C GLU A 258 21.00 -12.19 -38.80
N LYS A 259 20.24 -12.85 -37.91
CA LYS A 259 19.16 -12.23 -37.13
C LYS A 259 19.57 -11.81 -35.73
N MET A 260 20.78 -12.12 -35.29
CA MET A 260 21.23 -11.79 -33.92
C MET A 260 21.18 -10.28 -33.64
N THR A 261 21.47 -9.45 -34.65
CA THR A 261 21.33 -7.98 -34.52
C THR A 261 19.87 -7.55 -34.45
N ILE A 262 18.98 -8.16 -35.26
CA ILE A 262 17.52 -7.91 -35.23
C ILE A 262 16.96 -8.19 -33.84
N TYR A 263 17.36 -9.30 -33.21
CA TYR A 263 16.88 -9.67 -31.88
C TYR A 263 17.36 -8.69 -30.80
N ALA A 264 18.64 -8.30 -30.84
CA ALA A 264 19.17 -7.30 -29.92
C ALA A 264 18.47 -5.95 -30.09
N ASP A 265 18.28 -5.49 -31.33
CA ASP A 265 17.65 -4.19 -31.61
C ASP A 265 16.16 -4.16 -31.25
N ALA A 266 15.44 -5.29 -31.34
CA ALA A 266 14.08 -5.40 -30.83
C ALA A 266 14.03 -5.23 -29.29
N PHE A 267 14.96 -5.84 -28.55
CA PHE A 267 15.06 -5.63 -27.10
C PHE A 267 15.43 -4.18 -26.76
N LYS A 268 16.44 -3.61 -27.44
CA LYS A 268 16.83 -2.21 -27.27
C LYS A 268 15.68 -1.25 -27.57
N LYS A 269 14.89 -1.51 -28.62
CA LYS A 269 13.69 -0.73 -28.94
C LYS A 269 12.69 -0.74 -27.79
N CYS A 270 12.44 -1.90 -27.17
CA CYS A 270 11.59 -1.96 -25.98
C CYS A 270 12.19 -1.15 -24.82
N ALA A 271 13.48 -1.32 -24.51
CA ALA A 271 14.15 -0.57 -23.44
C ALA A 271 14.15 0.95 -23.68
N ASP A 272 14.45 1.39 -24.90
CA ASP A 272 14.44 2.79 -25.30
C ASP A 272 13.02 3.38 -25.23
N ASN A 273 11.98 2.62 -25.62
CA ASN A 273 10.59 3.04 -25.48
C ASN A 273 10.19 3.17 -23.99
N ILE A 274 10.60 2.23 -23.14
CA ILE A 274 10.38 2.30 -21.69
C ILE A 274 11.12 3.48 -21.06
N ILE A 275 12.31 3.83 -21.55
CA ILE A 275 13.04 5.02 -21.08
C ILE A 275 12.34 6.31 -21.52
N ALA A 276 11.79 6.33 -22.74
CA ALA A 276 11.15 7.51 -23.33
C ALA A 276 9.73 7.76 -22.79
N ASN A 277 9.05 6.73 -22.30
CA ASN A 277 7.66 6.75 -21.83
C ASN A 277 7.51 6.31 -20.37
N GLY A 278 6.33 6.47 -19.78
CA GLY A 278 5.93 6.04 -18.45
C GLY A 278 5.92 7.13 -17.37
N VAL A 279 6.16 6.74 -16.12
CA VAL A 279 6.01 7.63 -14.95
C VAL A 279 7.24 7.50 -14.04
N PRO A 280 7.99 8.60 -13.81
CA PRO A 280 9.30 8.52 -13.17
C PRO A 280 9.28 8.55 -11.64
N HIS A 281 8.15 8.90 -11.02
CA HIS A 281 8.09 9.36 -9.63
C HIS A 281 7.14 8.53 -8.74
N ASN A 282 6.87 7.29 -9.12
CA ASN A 282 6.06 6.34 -8.36
C ASN A 282 6.52 4.90 -8.66
N ASN A 283 5.78 3.89 -8.18
CA ASN A 283 6.03 2.48 -8.41
C ASN A 283 6.29 2.09 -9.89
N TRP A 284 5.77 2.84 -10.86
CA TRP A 284 6.05 2.59 -12.29
C TRP A 284 7.55 2.66 -12.58
N ASN A 285 8.28 3.58 -11.95
CA ASN A 285 9.71 3.77 -12.23
C ASN A 285 10.53 2.52 -11.91
N LEU A 286 10.15 1.74 -10.89
CA LEU A 286 10.80 0.47 -10.55
C LEU A 286 10.39 -0.67 -11.47
N LEU A 287 9.11 -0.78 -11.80
CA LEU A 287 8.62 -1.79 -12.76
C LEU A 287 9.29 -1.61 -14.13
N GLN A 288 9.40 -0.36 -14.60
CA GLN A 288 10.13 0.00 -15.81
C GLN A 288 11.62 -0.32 -15.70
N ALA A 289 12.26 0.04 -14.58
CA ALA A 289 13.66 -0.28 -14.33
C ALA A 289 13.91 -1.80 -14.38
N HIS A 290 12.98 -2.63 -13.89
CA HIS A 290 13.10 -4.08 -13.94
C HIS A 290 13.15 -4.60 -15.38
N TYR A 291 12.28 -4.12 -16.26
CA TYR A 291 12.33 -4.51 -17.67
C TYR A 291 13.62 -4.06 -18.35
N ILE A 292 14.06 -2.82 -18.11
CA ILE A 292 15.34 -2.30 -18.64
C ILE A 292 16.50 -3.15 -18.15
N MET A 293 16.53 -3.50 -16.86
CA MET A 293 17.58 -4.31 -16.26
C MET A 293 17.61 -5.72 -16.83
N ASN A 294 16.43 -6.36 -16.96
CA ASN A 294 16.31 -7.70 -17.54
C ASN A 294 16.84 -7.74 -18.98
N ILE A 295 16.55 -6.71 -19.78
CA ILE A 295 17.11 -6.55 -21.13
C ILE A 295 18.63 -6.33 -21.07
N ALA A 296 19.10 -5.44 -20.20
CA ALA A 296 20.52 -5.14 -20.08
C ALA A 296 21.35 -6.39 -19.76
N LEU A 297 20.86 -7.28 -18.89
CA LEU A 297 21.55 -8.50 -18.49
C LEU A 297 21.79 -9.50 -19.63
N ILE A 298 21.01 -9.46 -20.71
CA ILE A 298 21.15 -10.40 -21.85
C ILE A 298 21.78 -9.77 -23.09
N LEU A 299 21.92 -8.45 -23.16
CA LEU A 299 22.61 -7.80 -24.27
C LEU A 299 24.11 -8.06 -24.20
N GLU A 300 24.80 -7.93 -25.34
CA GLU A 300 26.26 -7.91 -25.38
C GLU A 300 26.84 -6.59 -24.83
N ASP A 301 28.17 -6.51 -24.69
CA ASP A 301 28.86 -5.29 -24.27
C ASP A 301 28.65 -4.14 -25.29
N ASP A 302 28.69 -2.88 -24.83
CA ASP A 302 28.53 -1.69 -25.67
C ASP A 302 29.35 -1.76 -26.98
N ALA A 303 30.59 -2.23 -26.89
CA ALA A 303 31.52 -2.32 -28.01
C ALA A 303 31.09 -3.31 -29.11
N LYS A 304 30.10 -4.16 -28.86
CA LYS A 304 29.53 -5.10 -29.85
C LYS A 304 28.47 -4.45 -30.73
N TYR A 305 28.00 -3.26 -30.39
CA TYR A 305 26.92 -2.58 -31.11
C TYR A 305 27.36 -1.23 -31.67
N ALA A 306 26.88 -0.89 -32.86
CA ALA A 306 27.23 0.35 -33.56
C ALA A 306 26.72 1.61 -32.83
N ASP A 307 25.60 1.50 -32.13
CA ASP A 307 25.02 2.56 -31.30
C ASP A 307 25.69 2.70 -29.92
N SER A 308 26.64 1.82 -29.59
CA SER A 308 27.25 1.70 -28.25
C SER A 308 26.23 1.50 -27.11
N LYS A 309 25.02 1.03 -27.41
CA LYS A 309 23.98 0.73 -26.42
C LYS A 309 23.95 -0.77 -26.10
N GLY A 310 24.95 -1.24 -25.38
CA GLY A 310 24.97 -2.60 -24.85
C GLY A 310 24.51 -2.65 -23.40
N ARG A 311 24.90 -3.71 -22.69
CA ARG A 311 24.54 -3.89 -21.28
C ARG A 311 25.01 -2.73 -20.38
N GLN A 312 26.19 -2.17 -20.64
CA GLN A 312 26.74 -1.08 -19.81
C GLN A 312 25.89 0.17 -19.93
N TYR A 313 25.45 0.55 -21.13
CA TYR A 313 24.58 1.70 -21.35
C TYR A 313 23.30 1.64 -20.51
N TYR A 314 22.56 0.52 -20.57
CA TYR A 314 21.28 0.42 -19.87
C TYR A 314 21.43 0.25 -18.36
N ILE A 315 22.47 -0.44 -17.87
CA ILE A 315 22.77 -0.51 -16.43
C ILE A 315 23.13 0.87 -15.90
N ASP A 316 24.03 1.59 -16.58
CA ASP A 316 24.41 2.95 -16.20
C ASP A 316 23.19 3.89 -16.18
N TYR A 317 22.25 3.69 -17.10
CA TYR A 317 21.02 4.47 -17.13
C TYR A 317 20.21 4.34 -15.83
N LEU A 318 20.08 3.13 -15.29
CA LEU A 318 19.34 2.85 -14.06
C LEU A 318 20.06 3.35 -12.80
N VAL A 319 21.40 3.38 -12.82
CA VAL A 319 22.21 3.76 -11.66
C VAL A 319 22.46 5.27 -11.62
N ASN A 320 22.83 5.86 -12.75
CA ASN A 320 23.43 7.19 -12.81
C ASN A 320 22.65 8.21 -13.65
N GLN A 321 21.76 7.76 -14.55
CA GLN A 321 21.05 8.67 -15.46
C GLN A 321 19.60 8.87 -15.07
N SER A 322 18.98 9.93 -15.60
CA SER A 322 17.57 10.21 -15.40
C SER A 322 17.02 11.00 -16.57
N SER A 323 15.81 10.64 -17.00
CA SER A 323 15.00 11.39 -17.96
C SER A 323 13.75 11.94 -17.29
N ILE A 324 12.90 12.57 -18.11
CA ILE A 324 11.56 12.99 -17.71
C ILE A 324 10.62 11.79 -17.41
N ARG A 325 10.93 10.56 -17.85
CA ARG A 325 10.03 9.40 -17.72
C ARG A 325 10.61 8.20 -16.96
N GLN A 326 11.93 8.07 -16.93
CA GLN A 326 12.65 7.08 -16.13
C GLN A 326 13.73 7.76 -15.29
N TRP A 327 13.61 7.73 -13.97
CA TRP A 327 14.66 8.19 -13.03
C TRP A 327 15.57 7.04 -12.62
N SER A 328 16.83 7.38 -12.28
CA SER A 328 17.73 6.46 -11.58
C SER A 328 17.11 5.94 -10.29
N LEU A 329 17.52 4.75 -9.87
CA LEU A 329 17.06 4.11 -8.63
C LEU A 329 17.32 5.00 -7.41
N LYS A 330 18.47 5.69 -7.38
CA LYS A 330 18.83 6.60 -6.29
C LYS A 330 17.95 7.84 -6.28
N LYS A 331 17.77 8.51 -7.42
CA LYS A 331 16.91 9.70 -7.51
C LYS A 331 15.47 9.40 -7.09
N LEU A 332 14.95 8.23 -7.48
CA LEU A 332 13.63 7.79 -7.06
C LEU A 332 13.55 7.60 -5.54
N ALA A 333 14.56 6.97 -4.94
CA ALA A 333 14.61 6.74 -3.50
C ALA A 333 14.69 8.06 -2.72
N ASP A 334 15.55 8.98 -3.16
CA ASP A 334 15.71 10.31 -2.58
C ASP A 334 14.42 11.15 -2.65
N TYR A 335 13.60 10.94 -3.69
CA TYR A 335 12.32 11.62 -3.84
C TYR A 335 11.22 11.01 -2.96
N GLY A 336 11.09 9.68 -2.95
CA GLY A 336 9.90 9.04 -2.40
C GLY A 336 10.03 8.50 -0.98
N PHE A 337 11.23 8.18 -0.49
CA PHE A 337 11.39 7.76 0.91
C PHE A 337 11.59 8.95 1.84
N ASP A 338 10.83 8.98 2.93
CA ASP A 338 11.18 9.86 4.05
C ASP A 338 12.39 9.31 4.80
N ALA A 339 13.48 10.07 4.85
CA ALA A 339 14.73 9.64 5.45
C ALA A 339 14.62 9.37 6.97
N ALA A 340 13.67 10.03 7.65
CA ALA A 340 13.48 9.89 9.10
C ALA A 340 12.69 8.64 9.48
N THR A 341 11.76 8.19 8.65
CA THR A 341 10.83 7.09 8.94
C THR A 341 11.05 5.86 8.06
N GLY A 342 11.66 6.01 6.88
CA GLY A 342 11.81 4.96 5.88
C GLY A 342 10.54 4.67 5.07
N ILE A 343 9.49 5.46 5.24
CA ILE A 343 8.19 5.25 4.58
C ILE A 343 8.22 5.79 3.15
N TRP A 344 7.72 5.00 2.20
CA TRP A 344 7.56 5.37 0.80
C TRP A 344 6.35 6.30 0.58
N ALA A 345 6.44 7.25 -0.35
CA ALA A 345 5.43 8.28 -0.64
C ALA A 345 4.19 7.77 -1.41
N GLU A 346 3.72 6.55 -1.11
CA GLU A 346 2.47 5.97 -1.61
C GLU A 346 1.73 5.23 -0.48
N CYS A 347 0.47 4.89 -0.70
CA CYS A 347 -0.32 4.13 0.26
C CYS A 347 0.31 2.75 0.59
N PRO A 348 -0.06 2.10 1.72
CA PRO A 348 0.66 0.95 2.25
C PRO A 348 0.76 -0.23 1.28
N GLY A 349 -0.29 -0.48 0.50
CA GLY A 349 -0.30 -1.52 -0.52
C GLY A 349 0.82 -1.34 -1.55
N TYR A 350 0.98 -0.11 -2.06
CA TYR A 350 1.99 0.23 -3.05
C TYR A 350 3.39 0.41 -2.43
N SER A 351 3.49 0.94 -1.20
CA SER A 351 4.74 0.96 -0.44
C SER A 351 5.35 -0.44 -0.29
N SER A 352 4.52 -1.46 -0.03
CA SER A 352 4.97 -2.86 0.08
C SER A 352 5.54 -3.40 -1.24
N VAL A 353 4.97 -2.99 -2.38
CA VAL A 353 5.49 -3.34 -3.71
C VAL A 353 6.84 -2.67 -3.92
N VAL A 354 6.92 -1.36 -3.71
CA VAL A 354 8.14 -0.57 -3.96
C VAL A 354 9.32 -1.00 -3.10
N VAL A 355 9.10 -1.22 -1.79
CA VAL A 355 10.15 -1.75 -0.90
C VAL A 355 10.59 -3.14 -1.35
N GLY A 356 9.65 -3.96 -1.82
CA GLY A 356 9.94 -5.28 -2.39
C GLY A 356 10.78 -5.23 -3.67
N ASP A 357 10.47 -4.31 -4.58
CA ASP A 357 11.20 -4.14 -5.84
C ASP A 357 12.62 -3.60 -5.58
N TYR A 358 12.78 -2.63 -4.68
CA TYR A 358 14.10 -2.20 -4.24
C TYR A 358 14.91 -3.33 -3.59
N ALA A 359 14.30 -4.13 -2.71
CA ALA A 359 14.97 -5.28 -2.12
C ALA A 359 15.36 -6.33 -3.18
N SER A 360 14.53 -6.53 -4.20
CA SER A 360 14.86 -7.37 -5.35
C SER A 360 16.05 -6.79 -6.13
N PHE A 361 16.10 -5.48 -6.37
CA PHE A 361 17.25 -4.82 -6.98
C PHE A 361 18.53 -4.98 -6.17
N VAL A 362 18.47 -4.92 -4.84
CA VAL A 362 19.62 -5.19 -3.96
C VAL A 362 20.20 -6.58 -4.24
N SER A 363 19.34 -7.60 -4.33
CA SER A 363 19.76 -8.96 -4.67
C SER A 363 20.30 -9.06 -6.09
N LEU A 364 19.62 -8.44 -7.06
CA LEU A 364 19.98 -8.50 -8.47
C LEU A 364 21.36 -7.86 -8.72
N PHE A 365 21.62 -6.70 -8.12
CA PHE A 365 22.90 -5.99 -8.21
C PHE A 365 24.03 -6.76 -7.51
N ASP A 366 23.76 -7.37 -6.36
CA ASP A 366 24.76 -8.20 -5.68
C ASP A 366 25.13 -9.43 -6.53
N GLU A 367 24.14 -10.20 -6.97
CA GLU A 367 24.34 -11.45 -7.71
C GLU A 367 24.96 -11.26 -9.10
N ASN A 368 24.52 -10.25 -9.85
CA ASN A 368 24.91 -10.08 -11.25
C ASN A 368 26.05 -9.07 -11.45
N LEU A 369 26.20 -8.11 -10.54
CA LEU A 369 27.13 -6.99 -10.68
C LEU A 369 28.19 -6.95 -9.56
N GLY A 370 28.03 -7.74 -8.48
CA GLY A 370 28.89 -7.68 -7.29
C GLY A 370 28.80 -6.33 -6.57
N MET A 371 27.68 -5.62 -6.73
CA MET A 371 27.49 -4.26 -6.23
C MET A 371 26.54 -4.23 -5.03
N ASP A 372 27.01 -3.62 -3.94
CA ASP A 372 26.18 -3.38 -2.77
C ASP A 372 25.27 -2.16 -2.96
N LEU A 373 24.09 -2.37 -3.52
CA LEU A 373 23.14 -1.27 -3.78
C LEU A 373 22.69 -0.54 -2.50
N THR A 374 22.68 -1.22 -1.34
CA THR A 374 22.30 -0.57 -0.07
C THR A 374 23.32 0.47 0.42
N LYS A 375 24.57 0.38 -0.06
CA LYS A 375 25.59 1.40 0.19
C LYS A 375 25.34 2.66 -0.65
N GLU A 376 24.89 2.48 -1.88
CA GLU A 376 24.56 3.59 -2.81
C GLU A 376 23.20 4.24 -2.47
N ILE A 377 22.28 3.47 -1.88
CA ILE A 377 20.96 3.91 -1.44
C ILE A 377 20.76 3.53 0.05
N PRO A 378 21.34 4.30 1.00
CA PRO A 378 21.36 3.94 2.44
C PRO A 378 20.00 3.88 3.13
N VAL A 379 18.93 4.39 2.52
CA VAL A 379 17.58 4.34 3.10
C VAL A 379 16.94 2.94 2.99
N LEU A 380 17.44 2.06 2.11
CA LEU A 380 16.80 0.77 1.84
C LEU A 380 16.72 -0.16 3.07
N PRO A 381 17.78 -0.36 3.89
CA PRO A 381 17.68 -1.12 5.15
C PRO A 381 16.61 -0.56 6.09
N LYS A 382 16.53 0.77 6.20
CA LYS A 382 15.55 1.44 7.05
C LYS A 382 14.12 1.27 6.53
N ALA A 383 13.92 1.35 5.22
CA ALA A 383 12.62 1.13 4.60
C ALA A 383 12.09 -0.29 4.85
N VAL A 384 12.95 -1.31 4.72
CA VAL A 384 12.61 -2.70 5.06
C VAL A 384 12.30 -2.85 6.56
N GLU A 385 13.08 -2.22 7.43
CA GLU A 385 12.87 -2.24 8.89
C GLU A 385 11.57 -1.53 9.32
N ALA A 386 11.14 -0.51 8.59
CA ALA A 386 9.94 0.29 8.90
C ALA A 386 8.63 -0.39 8.49
N MET A 387 8.65 -1.35 7.56
CA MET A 387 7.43 -2.00 7.04
C MET A 387 6.47 -2.56 8.12
N PRO A 388 6.93 -3.16 9.24
CA PRO A 388 6.05 -3.59 10.33
C PRO A 388 5.25 -2.48 10.99
N GLN A 389 5.64 -1.21 10.85
CA GLN A 389 4.90 -0.09 11.45
C GLN A 389 3.49 0.03 10.90
N TYR A 390 3.22 -0.44 9.68
CA TYR A 390 1.88 -0.47 9.11
C TYR A 390 0.95 -1.51 9.74
N LEU A 391 1.43 -2.37 10.64
CA LEU A 391 0.64 -3.48 11.12
C LEU A 391 -0.35 -3.06 12.21
N PHE A 392 -1.59 -3.52 12.05
CA PHE A 392 -2.55 -3.69 13.13
C PHE A 392 -2.14 -4.87 14.04
N PRO A 393 -2.70 -4.98 15.26
CA PRO A 393 -2.39 -6.08 16.19
C PRO A 393 -2.66 -7.50 15.64
N ASN A 394 -3.53 -7.68 14.64
CA ASN A 394 -3.71 -8.95 13.93
C ASN A 394 -2.63 -9.21 12.85
N ARG A 395 -1.62 -8.35 12.74
CA ARG A 395 -0.54 -8.40 11.74
C ARG A 395 -0.99 -8.20 10.29
N MET A 396 -2.14 -7.57 10.09
CA MET A 396 -2.56 -7.05 8.79
C MET A 396 -2.09 -5.62 8.60
N VAL A 397 -1.68 -5.26 7.39
CA VAL A 397 -1.30 -3.90 6.97
C VAL A 397 -2.54 -2.97 6.97
N CYS A 398 -2.39 -1.71 7.39
CA CYS A 398 -3.44 -0.68 7.31
C CYS A 398 -4.03 -0.52 5.89
N GLY A 399 -5.30 -0.11 5.78
CA GLY A 399 -6.08 -0.19 4.54
C GLY A 399 -6.25 1.10 3.74
N PHE A 400 -5.62 2.20 4.15
CA PHE A 400 -5.85 3.50 3.51
C PHE A 400 -5.35 3.60 2.05
N GLY A 401 -5.98 4.49 1.28
CA GLY A 401 -5.69 4.71 -0.14
C GLY A 401 -6.05 3.50 -1.01
N ASP A 402 -5.34 3.33 -2.13
CA ASP A 402 -5.55 2.21 -3.06
C ASP A 402 -5.02 0.86 -2.51
N THR A 403 -5.34 0.52 -1.26
CA THR A 403 -4.78 -0.64 -0.56
C THR A 403 -5.78 -1.78 -0.41
N HIS A 404 -5.31 -3.00 -0.66
CA HIS A 404 -5.93 -4.22 -0.15
C HIS A 404 -5.05 -4.78 0.97
N PRO A 405 -5.46 -4.64 2.25
CA PRO A 405 -4.71 -5.20 3.38
C PRO A 405 -4.32 -6.66 3.19
N SER A 406 -3.06 -6.95 3.51
CA SER A 406 -2.49 -8.29 3.52
C SER A 406 -1.56 -8.47 4.70
N THR A 407 -1.07 -9.69 4.90
CA THR A 407 0.06 -9.95 5.79
C THR A 407 1.34 -9.32 5.23
N LEU A 408 2.28 -8.99 6.11
CA LEU A 408 3.57 -8.42 5.73
C LEU A 408 4.29 -9.28 4.66
N ARG A 409 4.84 -8.63 3.64
CA ARG A 409 5.70 -9.24 2.63
C ARG A 409 7.05 -9.63 3.25
N THR A 410 7.44 -10.91 3.20
CA THR A 410 8.61 -11.42 3.96
C THR A 410 9.83 -11.80 3.10
N ASP A 411 9.70 -11.86 1.78
CA ASP A 411 10.84 -12.03 0.86
C ASP A 411 11.84 -10.87 0.95
N ILE A 412 11.39 -9.66 1.30
CA ILE A 412 12.27 -8.50 1.53
C ILE A 412 13.38 -8.80 2.54
N PHE A 413 13.09 -9.53 3.62
CA PHE A 413 14.09 -9.87 4.62
C PHE A 413 15.13 -10.85 4.09
N ARG A 414 14.74 -11.75 3.17
CA ARG A 414 15.66 -12.72 2.57
C ARG A 414 16.70 -12.03 1.71
N TYR A 415 16.29 -11.05 0.90
CA TYR A 415 17.21 -10.26 0.08
C TYR A 415 18.21 -9.49 0.94
N MET A 416 17.75 -8.88 2.04
CA MET A 416 18.65 -8.15 2.95
C MET A 416 19.62 -9.07 3.70
N ILE A 417 19.18 -10.27 4.12
CA ILE A 417 20.08 -11.26 4.74
C ILE A 417 21.16 -11.69 3.74
N GLN A 418 20.79 -11.92 2.48
CA GLN A 418 21.74 -12.34 1.45
C GLN A 418 22.79 -11.24 1.19
N ASN A 419 22.36 -10.01 0.94
CA ASN A 419 23.25 -8.86 0.78
C ASN A 419 24.18 -8.68 2.00
N ALA A 420 23.62 -8.78 3.21
CA ALA A 420 24.41 -8.67 4.44
C ALA A 420 25.50 -9.75 4.54
N ARG A 421 25.23 -10.99 4.12
CA ARG A 421 26.23 -12.06 4.08
C ARG A 421 27.32 -11.80 3.05
N THR A 422 26.95 -11.42 1.83
CA THR A 422 27.91 -11.18 0.74
C THR A 422 28.88 -10.06 1.10
N HIS A 423 28.40 -9.03 1.80
CA HIS A 423 29.20 -7.86 2.16
C HIS A 423 29.66 -7.82 3.63
N GLY A 424 29.47 -8.89 4.41
CA GLY A 424 29.98 -9.01 5.78
C GLY A 424 29.27 -8.15 6.84
N LYS A 425 28.01 -7.78 6.65
CA LYS A 425 27.19 -6.93 7.55
C LYS A 425 26.48 -7.76 8.64
N SER A 426 27.25 -8.30 9.57
CA SER A 426 26.75 -9.26 10.58
C SER A 426 25.59 -8.75 11.46
N GLU A 427 25.51 -7.46 11.75
CA GLU A 427 24.40 -6.87 12.52
C GLU A 427 23.09 -6.84 11.73
N GLU A 428 23.15 -6.45 10.45
CA GLU A 428 22.00 -6.46 9.55
C GLU A 428 21.50 -7.89 9.29
N GLU A 429 22.41 -8.84 9.08
CA GLU A 429 22.05 -10.26 8.96
C GLU A 429 21.27 -10.73 10.19
N ARG A 430 21.77 -10.43 11.39
CA ARG A 430 21.11 -10.81 12.65
C ARG A 430 19.72 -10.18 12.77
N LYS A 431 19.59 -8.89 12.46
CA LYS A 431 18.32 -8.15 12.53
C LYS A 431 17.30 -8.74 11.58
N PHE A 432 17.61 -8.83 10.29
CA PHE A 432 16.66 -9.31 9.29
C PHE A 432 16.37 -10.80 9.41
N THR A 433 17.31 -11.60 9.95
CA THR A 433 17.03 -13.00 10.33
C THR A 433 16.00 -13.06 11.46
N ALA A 434 16.13 -12.22 12.50
CA ALA A 434 15.15 -12.18 13.60
C ALA A 434 13.76 -11.72 13.12
N MET A 435 13.70 -10.75 12.20
CA MET A 435 12.45 -10.30 11.56
C MET A 435 11.83 -11.41 10.71
N LEU A 436 12.62 -12.06 9.85
CA LEU A 436 12.12 -13.14 8.99
C LEU A 436 11.52 -14.28 9.81
N LYS A 437 12.19 -14.70 10.90
CA LYS A 437 11.67 -15.74 11.80
C LYS A 437 10.39 -15.32 12.53
N LEU A 438 10.20 -14.02 12.80
CA LEU A 438 8.99 -13.50 13.42
C LEU A 438 7.79 -13.44 12.47
N PHE A 439 8.00 -12.96 11.24
CA PHE A 439 6.94 -12.68 10.27
C PHE A 439 6.67 -13.85 9.32
N ASP A 440 7.63 -14.76 9.14
CA ASP A 440 7.46 -16.03 8.44
C ASP A 440 8.08 -17.17 9.26
N PRO A 441 7.38 -17.69 10.28
CA PRO A 441 7.88 -18.80 11.10
C PRO A 441 8.21 -20.06 10.29
N SER A 442 7.54 -20.27 9.15
CA SER A 442 7.80 -21.40 8.26
C SER A 442 9.20 -21.36 7.64
N SER A 443 9.82 -20.17 7.58
CA SER A 443 11.22 -19.99 7.16
C SER A 443 12.24 -20.71 8.07
N SER A 444 11.83 -21.14 9.26
CA SER A 444 12.68 -21.93 10.17
C SER A 444 12.51 -23.45 9.99
N LEU A 445 11.52 -23.90 9.20
CA LEU A 445 11.32 -25.33 8.93
C LEU A 445 12.37 -25.86 7.94
N PRO A 446 12.72 -27.16 7.96
CA PRO A 446 13.53 -27.79 6.93
C PRO A 446 12.96 -27.52 5.53
N VAL A 447 13.82 -27.32 4.54
CA VAL A 447 13.42 -27.02 3.15
C VAL A 447 12.45 -28.06 2.58
N ALA A 448 12.57 -29.32 2.98
CA ALA A 448 11.69 -30.42 2.59
C ALA A 448 10.24 -30.26 3.08
N GLU A 449 9.99 -29.44 4.09
CA GLU A 449 8.67 -29.20 4.70
C GLU A 449 8.03 -27.88 4.24
N ARG A 450 8.76 -27.06 3.46
CA ARG A 450 8.32 -25.74 2.98
C ARG A 450 7.45 -25.84 1.71
N GLY A 451 6.27 -26.46 1.82
CA GLY A 451 5.24 -26.44 0.76
C GLY A 451 5.68 -26.96 -0.63
N LYS A 452 4.80 -26.85 -1.63
CA LYS A 452 5.14 -27.20 -3.03
C LYS A 452 5.67 -25.97 -3.76
N ALA A 453 6.84 -26.09 -4.39
CA ALA A 453 7.39 -25.03 -5.24
C ALA A 453 6.49 -24.78 -6.47
N PRO A 454 6.36 -23.53 -6.96
CA PRO A 454 5.65 -23.23 -8.19
C PRO A 454 6.24 -23.98 -9.39
N VAL A 455 5.40 -24.39 -10.35
CA VAL A 455 5.86 -24.99 -11.62
C VAL A 455 6.32 -23.89 -12.58
N ALA A 456 7.52 -23.39 -12.34
CA ALA A 456 8.18 -22.33 -13.09
C ALA A 456 9.69 -22.55 -13.14
N ILE A 457 10.35 -22.13 -14.23
CA ILE A 457 11.81 -22.25 -14.37
C ILE A 457 12.57 -21.49 -13.27
N THR A 458 12.01 -20.38 -12.79
CA THR A 458 12.60 -19.57 -11.72
C THR A 458 12.69 -20.33 -10.40
N SER A 459 11.90 -21.39 -10.19
CA SER A 459 11.99 -22.25 -9.00
C SER A 459 13.34 -22.99 -8.87
N PHE A 460 14.09 -23.16 -9.97
CA PHE A 460 15.43 -23.76 -9.94
C PHE A 460 16.54 -22.76 -9.60
N PHE A 461 16.25 -21.46 -9.71
CA PHE A 461 17.24 -20.38 -9.66
C PHE A 461 16.95 -19.32 -8.61
N ALA A 462 15.71 -19.25 -8.09
CA ALA A 462 15.40 -18.54 -6.87
C ALA A 462 16.39 -19.02 -5.81
N GLY A 463 17.16 -18.08 -5.24
CA GLY A 463 18.43 -18.34 -4.56
C GLY A 463 18.47 -19.61 -3.70
N LYS A 464 19.67 -20.21 -3.58
CA LYS A 464 19.91 -21.40 -2.74
C LYS A 464 19.14 -21.24 -1.42
N PRO A 465 18.39 -22.26 -0.97
CA PRO A 465 17.54 -22.13 0.21
C PRO A 465 18.31 -21.47 1.33
N LEU A 466 17.85 -20.29 1.75
CA LEU A 466 18.54 -19.49 2.75
C LEU A 466 18.58 -20.29 4.06
N VAL A 467 19.76 -20.83 4.40
CA VAL A 467 20.00 -21.48 5.68
C VAL A 467 20.20 -20.36 6.71
N LEU A 468 19.22 -20.19 7.59
CA LEU A 468 19.24 -19.17 8.62
C LEU A 468 20.16 -19.61 9.75
N ASP A 469 20.84 -18.65 10.40
CA ASP A 469 21.60 -18.94 11.62
C ASP A 469 20.63 -19.40 12.72
N GLU A 470 20.81 -20.63 13.21
CA GLU A 470 20.01 -21.23 14.27
C GLU A 470 20.15 -20.47 15.60
N LYS A 471 21.28 -19.79 15.82
CA LYS A 471 21.55 -19.02 17.04
C LYS A 471 20.72 -17.74 17.13
N VAL A 472 20.27 -17.19 16.00
CA VAL A 472 19.42 -16.01 15.96
C VAL A 472 17.99 -16.40 16.28
N LYS A 473 17.45 -15.90 17.39
CA LYS A 473 16.05 -16.15 17.76
C LYS A 473 15.11 -15.28 16.92
N ALA A 474 13.84 -15.69 16.80
CA ALA A 474 12.81 -14.80 16.30
C ALA A 474 12.76 -13.53 17.16
N GLY A 475 12.60 -12.37 16.52
CA GLY A 475 12.39 -11.11 17.24
C GLY A 475 11.01 -11.08 17.91
N LYS A 476 10.77 -10.06 18.73
CA LYS A 476 9.43 -9.76 19.27
C LYS A 476 8.78 -8.68 18.42
N ILE A 477 7.45 -8.69 18.33
CA ILE A 477 6.73 -7.70 17.53
C ILE A 477 7.01 -6.27 18.00
N ASP A 478 7.08 -6.07 19.32
CA ASP A 478 7.36 -4.78 19.95
C ASP A 478 8.79 -4.26 19.70
N ASP A 479 9.69 -5.08 19.13
CA ASP A 479 11.01 -4.61 18.70
C ASP A 479 10.92 -3.80 17.39
N TYR A 480 9.83 -3.96 16.61
CA TYR A 480 9.69 -3.43 15.24
C TYR A 480 8.48 -2.51 15.05
N VAL A 481 7.66 -2.33 16.08
CA VAL A 481 6.52 -1.41 16.08
C VAL A 481 6.55 -0.56 17.34
N THR A 482 6.02 0.66 17.26
CA THR A 482 6.03 1.61 18.39
C THR A 482 4.61 1.96 18.82
N PRO A 483 4.39 2.45 20.06
CA PRO A 483 3.06 2.88 20.53
C PRO A 483 2.42 3.94 19.64
N THR A 484 3.23 4.85 19.11
CA THR A 484 2.82 5.82 18.09
C THR A 484 3.85 5.88 16.97
N PHE A 485 3.40 6.12 15.74
CA PHE A 485 4.27 6.27 14.56
C PHE A 485 3.66 7.28 13.60
N TYR A 486 4.44 8.25 13.13
CA TYR A 486 3.97 9.33 12.25
C TYR A 486 4.86 9.41 11.00
N ALA A 487 4.25 9.35 9.82
CA ALA A 487 4.90 9.49 8.53
C ALA A 487 4.32 10.71 7.79
N PRO A 488 4.98 11.88 7.83
CA PRO A 488 4.44 13.10 7.25
C PRO A 488 4.35 13.05 5.71
N ASN A 489 5.27 12.35 5.04
CA ASN A 489 5.34 12.25 3.57
C ASN A 489 4.17 11.47 2.94
N VAL A 490 3.38 10.76 3.75
CA VAL A 490 2.13 10.12 3.34
C VAL A 490 0.94 10.53 4.21
N SER A 491 1.12 11.57 5.03
CA SER A 491 0.12 12.07 5.97
C SER A 491 -0.53 10.95 6.80
N TRP A 492 0.27 10.09 7.42
CA TRP A 492 -0.23 8.92 8.15
C TRP A 492 0.25 8.89 9.60
N LEU A 493 -0.64 8.49 10.51
CA LEU A 493 -0.38 8.32 11.93
C LEU A 493 -0.97 7.00 12.43
N ALA A 494 -0.16 6.19 13.11
CA ALA A 494 -0.60 5.04 13.89
C ALA A 494 -0.51 5.35 15.39
N GLN A 495 -1.53 4.94 16.14
CA GLN A 495 -1.58 5.00 17.61
C GLN A 495 -2.15 3.69 18.14
N ARG A 496 -1.40 2.97 18.98
CA ARG A 496 -1.73 1.63 19.48
C ARG A 496 -1.38 1.48 20.96
N ASN A 497 -2.15 0.66 21.68
CA ASN A 497 -1.90 0.36 23.10
C ASN A 497 -1.24 -1.03 23.31
N GLY A 498 -0.91 -1.73 22.24
CA GLY A 498 -0.29 -3.05 22.27
C GLY A 498 -0.40 -3.76 20.92
N MET A 499 0.08 -5.01 20.87
CA MET A 499 0.03 -5.90 19.71
C MET A 499 -0.64 -7.25 20.00
N ASN A 500 -1.45 -7.34 21.07
CA ASN A 500 -2.30 -8.51 21.28
C ASN A 500 -3.49 -8.44 20.30
N PRO A 501 -3.68 -9.43 19.43
CA PRO A 501 -4.73 -9.38 18.41
C PRO A 501 -6.14 -9.27 19.01
N ARG A 502 -6.39 -9.82 20.20
CA ARG A 502 -7.72 -9.79 20.80
C ARG A 502 -7.92 -8.58 21.71
N HIS A 503 -6.90 -8.18 22.44
CA HIS A 503 -7.02 -7.23 23.56
C HIS A 503 -6.48 -5.83 23.27
N SER A 504 -5.65 -5.69 22.24
CA SER A 504 -5.12 -4.38 21.87
C SER A 504 -6.05 -3.60 20.94
N LEU A 505 -5.91 -2.29 21.05
CA LEU A 505 -6.60 -1.25 20.29
C LEU A 505 -5.57 -0.50 19.45
N MET A 506 -5.97 -0.10 18.26
CA MET A 506 -5.19 0.75 17.38
C MET A 506 -6.10 1.65 16.54
N VAL A 507 -5.70 2.92 16.45
CA VAL A 507 -6.21 3.91 15.49
C VAL A 507 -5.18 4.11 14.40
N SER A 508 -5.62 4.11 13.15
CA SER A 508 -4.83 4.59 12.00
C SER A 508 -5.53 5.82 11.44
N LEU A 509 -4.84 6.96 11.40
CA LEU A 509 -5.32 8.18 10.76
C LEU A 509 -4.54 8.42 9.48
N ASN A 510 -5.22 8.82 8.42
CA ASN A 510 -4.57 9.23 7.19
C ASN A 510 -5.24 10.46 6.56
N GLY A 511 -4.41 11.33 6.01
CA GLY A 511 -4.78 12.38 5.07
C GLY A 511 -4.55 11.93 3.64
N SER A 512 -4.16 12.87 2.78
CA SER A 512 -3.94 12.62 1.36
C SER A 512 -2.67 13.31 0.87
N GLU A 513 -1.52 12.70 1.17
CA GLU A 513 -0.21 13.16 0.69
C GLU A 513 0.50 12.00 -0.01
N GLY A 514 1.10 12.23 -1.17
CA GLY A 514 1.77 11.16 -1.92
C GLY A 514 0.93 10.61 -3.07
N ASN A 515 1.24 9.42 -3.56
CA ASN A 515 0.53 8.77 -4.67
C ASN A 515 -0.43 7.66 -4.19
N HIS A 516 -1.35 7.25 -5.06
CA HIS A 516 -2.39 6.26 -4.76
C HIS A 516 -3.22 6.62 -3.50
N MET A 517 -3.48 7.92 -3.32
CA MET A 517 -4.25 8.49 -2.21
C MET A 517 -5.67 8.86 -2.63
N HIS A 518 -6.59 8.90 -1.66
CA HIS A 518 -8.00 9.29 -1.85
C HIS A 518 -8.26 10.73 -1.40
N ALA A 519 -9.43 11.28 -1.74
CA ALA A 519 -9.96 12.50 -1.15
C ALA A 519 -10.81 12.16 0.08
N ASN A 520 -10.22 12.29 1.27
CA ASN A 520 -10.71 11.66 2.49
C ASN A 520 -10.62 12.52 3.76
N GLY A 521 -10.08 13.74 3.71
CA GLY A 521 -9.88 14.58 4.88
C GLY A 521 -9.02 13.90 5.94
N ILE A 522 -9.44 13.93 7.21
CA ILE A 522 -8.80 13.17 8.29
C ILE A 522 -9.54 11.84 8.48
N SER A 523 -9.25 10.85 7.63
CA SER A 523 -9.86 9.51 7.72
C SER A 523 -9.32 8.72 8.91
N MET A 524 -10.12 7.77 9.39
CA MET A 524 -9.82 6.97 10.58
C MET A 524 -10.18 5.50 10.36
N GLU A 525 -9.24 4.61 10.69
CA GLU A 525 -9.51 3.19 10.88
C GLU A 525 -9.44 2.81 12.37
N LEU A 526 -10.36 1.97 12.85
CA LEU A 526 -10.43 1.50 14.24
C LEU A 526 -10.32 -0.02 14.34
N TYR A 527 -9.34 -0.50 15.11
CA TYR A 527 -9.11 -1.92 15.37
C TYR A 527 -9.65 -2.38 16.73
N GLY A 528 -10.14 -3.61 16.84
CA GLY A 528 -10.44 -4.19 18.15
C GLY A 528 -10.98 -5.61 18.04
N LYS A 529 -10.74 -6.41 19.07
CA LYS A 529 -11.23 -7.79 19.17
C LYS A 529 -10.90 -8.66 17.94
N GLY A 530 -9.72 -8.47 17.35
CA GLY A 530 -9.23 -9.25 16.21
C GLY A 530 -9.38 -8.60 14.84
N TYR A 531 -10.22 -7.57 14.69
CA TYR A 531 -10.62 -7.03 13.38
C TYR A 531 -10.47 -5.51 13.29
N VAL A 532 -10.34 -5.01 12.05
CA VAL A 532 -10.51 -3.58 11.74
C VAL A 532 -12.00 -3.32 11.63
N LEU A 533 -12.61 -2.88 12.73
CA LEU A 533 -14.07 -2.76 12.88
C LEU A 533 -14.62 -1.50 12.20
N GLY A 534 -13.87 -0.39 12.21
CA GLY A 534 -14.15 0.77 11.37
C GLY A 534 -13.11 0.84 10.25
N PRO A 535 -13.33 0.22 9.08
CA PRO A 535 -12.33 0.17 8.02
C PRO A 535 -12.38 1.36 7.07
N ASP A 536 -11.32 1.54 6.28
CA ASP A 536 -11.33 2.34 5.03
C ASP A 536 -11.97 1.52 3.90
N ALA A 537 -12.61 2.18 2.94
CA ALA A 537 -13.33 1.53 1.85
C ALA A 537 -12.40 0.85 0.81
N GLY A 538 -11.17 1.34 0.66
CA GLY A 538 -10.18 0.84 -0.31
C GLY A 538 -10.45 1.21 -1.77
N ILE A 539 -9.71 0.64 -2.72
CA ILE A 539 -9.64 1.06 -4.15
C ILE A 539 -10.90 0.86 -5.00
N GLY A 540 -11.95 0.22 -4.49
CA GLY A 540 -13.14 -0.11 -5.29
C GLY A 540 -12.97 -1.27 -6.28
N LYS A 541 -14.09 -1.74 -6.83
CA LYS A 541 -14.20 -3.03 -7.54
C LYS A 541 -13.50 -3.03 -8.88
N THR A 542 -13.45 -1.87 -9.53
CA THR A 542 -12.89 -1.73 -10.89
C THR A 542 -11.53 -1.04 -10.91
N LEU A 543 -10.85 -0.99 -9.75
CA LEU A 543 -9.54 -0.35 -9.54
C LEU A 543 -9.58 1.15 -9.86
N TYR A 544 -8.42 1.80 -9.88
CA TYR A 544 -8.29 3.26 -9.98
C TYR A 544 -8.79 3.91 -11.29
N GLN A 545 -9.10 3.13 -12.32
CA GLN A 545 -9.70 3.61 -13.59
C GLN A 545 -11.23 3.49 -13.58
N GLY A 546 -11.79 2.88 -12.53
CA GLY A 546 -13.19 2.59 -12.38
C GLY A 546 -14.06 3.80 -12.13
N LEU A 547 -15.29 3.78 -12.65
CA LEU A 547 -16.29 4.79 -12.26
C LEU A 547 -16.59 4.73 -10.76
N ASP A 548 -16.64 3.53 -10.17
CA ASP A 548 -16.86 3.40 -8.71
C ASP A 548 -15.72 3.97 -7.88
N TYR A 549 -14.48 3.89 -8.36
CA TYR A 549 -13.34 4.57 -7.77
C TYR A 549 -13.51 6.08 -7.82
N LEU A 550 -13.72 6.64 -9.01
CA LEU A 550 -13.82 8.09 -9.23
C LEU A 550 -15.02 8.71 -8.51
N GLU A 551 -16.15 8.02 -8.47
CA GLU A 551 -17.41 8.56 -7.98
C GLU A 551 -17.66 8.29 -6.49
N TYR A 552 -17.04 7.24 -5.90
CA TYR A 552 -17.33 6.85 -4.52
C TYR A 552 -16.09 6.49 -3.70
N TYR A 553 -15.37 5.41 -4.04
CA TYR A 553 -14.35 4.80 -3.17
C TYR A 553 -13.16 5.71 -2.88
N SER A 554 -12.89 6.67 -3.77
CA SER A 554 -11.83 7.68 -3.59
C SER A 554 -12.34 9.01 -3.00
N GLN A 555 -13.62 9.09 -2.59
CA GLN A 555 -14.30 10.32 -2.19
C GLN A 555 -14.72 10.32 -0.72
N PHE A 556 -14.81 11.50 -0.11
CA PHE A 556 -15.07 11.72 1.33
C PHE A 556 -16.19 10.85 1.93
N PRO A 557 -17.38 10.68 1.30
CA PRO A 557 -18.47 9.88 1.87
C PRO A 557 -18.23 8.36 1.94
N SER A 558 -17.06 7.88 1.50
CA SER A 558 -16.61 6.49 1.69
C SER A 558 -15.63 6.31 2.85
N HIS A 559 -15.31 7.39 3.57
CA HIS A 559 -14.27 7.42 4.61
C HIS A 559 -14.86 7.81 5.97
N ASN A 560 -14.22 7.37 7.05
CA ASN A 560 -14.61 7.74 8.41
C ASN A 560 -14.08 9.14 8.75
N THR A 561 -14.72 10.18 8.21
CA THR A 561 -14.24 11.58 8.22
C THR A 561 -15.40 12.57 8.31
N VAL A 562 -15.12 13.88 8.22
CA VAL A 562 -16.15 14.93 8.13
C VAL A 562 -16.11 15.60 6.75
N CYS A 563 -17.26 15.59 6.06
CA CYS A 563 -17.48 16.32 4.81
C CYS A 563 -18.20 17.65 5.10
N VAL A 564 -17.67 18.75 4.56
CA VAL A 564 -18.20 20.10 4.75
C VAL A 564 -19.14 20.44 3.60
N ASP A 565 -20.35 20.89 3.94
CA ASP A 565 -21.42 21.27 3.02
C ASP A 565 -21.78 20.22 1.95
N GLY A 566 -21.31 18.98 2.12
CA GLY A 566 -21.48 17.89 1.17
C GLY A 566 -20.65 18.01 -0.09
N ILE A 567 -19.64 18.89 -0.11
CA ILE A 567 -18.86 19.20 -1.32
C ILE A 567 -17.34 19.00 -1.17
N SER A 568 -16.82 18.67 0.02
CA SER A 568 -15.38 18.49 0.25
C SER A 568 -14.74 17.51 -0.73
N SER A 569 -13.81 17.99 -1.56
CA SER A 569 -13.16 17.21 -2.60
C SER A 569 -11.81 17.81 -2.98
N TYR A 570 -10.94 17.01 -3.56
CA TYR A 570 -9.66 17.44 -4.13
C TYR A 570 -9.07 16.30 -4.99
N PRO A 571 -8.02 16.56 -5.79
CA PRO A 571 -7.44 15.53 -6.65
C PRO A 571 -7.03 14.26 -5.89
N VAL A 572 -7.43 13.11 -6.44
CA VAL A 572 -7.07 11.76 -5.97
C VAL A 572 -5.81 11.27 -6.70
N MET A 573 -5.37 10.05 -6.42
CA MET A 573 -4.15 9.45 -6.96
C MET A 573 -2.91 10.18 -6.44
N LYS A 574 -2.45 11.26 -7.11
CA LYS A 574 -1.32 12.08 -6.64
C LYS A 574 -1.84 13.32 -5.93
N SER A 575 -1.74 13.32 -4.60
CA SER A 575 -2.25 14.39 -3.73
C SER A 575 -1.13 15.05 -2.92
N ASN A 576 -1.38 16.29 -2.50
CA ASN A 576 -0.47 17.14 -1.71
C ASN A 576 -1.21 17.77 -0.50
N HIS A 577 -2.23 17.08 0.01
CA HIS A 577 -3.09 17.52 1.11
C HIS A 577 -2.81 16.69 2.36
N SER A 578 -1.72 17.04 3.05
CA SER A 578 -1.36 16.46 4.35
C SER A 578 -2.08 17.13 5.53
N PHE A 579 -2.31 16.37 6.59
CA PHE A 579 -2.56 16.93 7.92
C PHE A 579 -1.24 17.27 8.62
N LYS A 580 -1.31 18.20 9.58
CA LYS A 580 -0.22 18.55 10.48
C LYS A 580 -0.47 17.95 11.86
N LEU A 581 0.53 17.30 12.44
CA LEU A 581 0.49 16.84 13.82
C LEU A 581 0.57 18.02 14.79
N ARG A 582 -0.44 18.21 15.64
CA ARG A 582 -0.46 19.27 16.68
C ARG A 582 0.04 18.76 18.02
N ALA A 583 -0.35 17.54 18.39
CA ALA A 583 0.02 16.92 19.66
C ALA A 583 0.03 15.40 19.52
N LEU A 584 0.90 14.75 20.29
CA LEU A 584 1.03 13.30 20.32
C LEU A 584 1.61 12.84 21.66
N TYR A 585 1.09 11.75 22.21
CA TYR A 585 1.67 11.05 23.35
C TYR A 585 1.40 9.54 23.26
N PRO A 586 2.42 8.68 23.42
CA PRO A 586 3.87 9.00 23.46
C PRO A 586 4.43 9.62 22.18
N ALA A 587 5.67 10.10 22.20
CA ALA A 587 6.27 10.69 21.00
C ALA A 587 6.44 9.65 19.87
N ALA A 588 6.30 10.08 18.62
CA ALA A 588 6.31 9.19 17.46
C ALA A 588 7.63 8.43 17.34
N GLY A 589 7.55 7.13 17.08
CA GLY A 589 8.71 6.28 16.82
C GLY A 589 9.55 5.93 18.06
N GLU A 590 9.10 6.29 19.27
CA GLU A 590 9.81 5.92 20.50
C GLU A 590 9.60 4.44 20.86
N GLN A 591 10.71 3.74 21.09
CA GLN A 591 10.73 2.36 21.57
C GLN A 591 10.58 2.33 23.10
N ILE A 592 9.35 2.53 23.57
CA ILE A 592 8.99 2.51 25.00
C ILE A 592 7.84 1.53 25.26
N PRO A 593 7.67 1.04 26.51
CA PRO A 593 6.49 0.27 26.88
C PRO A 593 5.20 1.04 26.60
N TYR A 594 4.14 0.31 26.19
CA TYR A 594 2.82 0.89 26.01
C TYR A 594 2.32 1.56 27.29
N GLN A 595 1.76 2.75 27.14
CA GLN A 595 1.22 3.55 28.23
C GLN A 595 -0.28 3.24 28.41
N PRO A 596 -0.85 3.36 29.62
CA PRO A 596 -2.29 3.13 29.87
C PRO A 596 -3.20 4.16 29.19
N ILE A 597 -2.61 5.22 28.63
CA ILE A 597 -3.28 6.24 27.85
C ILE A 597 -2.35 6.68 26.71
N SER A 598 -2.92 6.88 25.53
CA SER A 598 -2.27 7.57 24.41
C SER A 598 -3.26 8.54 23.78
N TYR A 599 -2.76 9.60 23.16
CA TYR A 599 -3.60 10.48 22.36
C TYR A 599 -2.81 11.16 21.24
N SER A 600 -3.55 11.62 20.25
CA SER A 600 -3.06 12.42 19.13
C SER A 600 -4.05 13.53 18.81
N GLU A 601 -3.55 14.63 18.27
CA GLU A 601 -4.35 15.70 17.67
C GLU A 601 -3.70 16.13 16.35
N VAL A 602 -4.50 16.13 15.28
CA VAL A 602 -4.06 16.56 13.95
C VAL A 602 -4.93 17.71 13.45
N TYR A 603 -4.34 18.56 12.61
CA TYR A 603 -5.00 19.66 11.92
C TYR A 603 -4.95 19.46 10.41
N PHE A 604 -6.08 19.68 9.74
CA PHE A 604 -6.20 19.61 8.29
C PHE A 604 -6.93 20.85 7.79
N ARG A 605 -6.42 21.46 6.71
CA ARG A 605 -7.14 22.49 5.97
C ARG A 605 -7.85 21.80 4.82
N GLU A 606 -9.15 21.62 4.94
CA GLU A 606 -9.96 21.06 3.86
C GLU A 606 -9.99 22.06 2.69
N PRO A 607 -9.49 21.67 1.49
CA PRO A 607 -9.17 22.64 0.45
C PRO A 607 -10.39 23.19 -0.30
N GLU A 608 -11.45 22.41 -0.53
CA GLU A 608 -12.59 22.83 -1.35
C GLU A 608 -13.41 23.93 -0.66
N THR A 609 -13.67 23.76 0.63
CA THR A 609 -14.46 24.72 1.43
C THR A 609 -13.61 25.65 2.27
N PHE A 610 -12.29 25.49 2.20
CA PHE A 610 -11.31 26.19 3.02
C PHE A 610 -11.63 26.11 4.52
N ALA A 611 -12.01 24.92 4.98
CA ALA A 611 -12.39 24.67 6.36
C ALA A 611 -11.21 24.23 7.23
N ASP A 612 -11.13 24.80 8.43
CA ASP A 612 -10.26 24.32 9.49
C ASP A 612 -10.89 23.08 10.12
N GLN A 613 -10.15 21.97 10.10
CA GLN A 613 -10.53 20.73 10.74
C GLN A 613 -9.46 20.29 11.74
N THR A 614 -9.89 19.84 12.92
CA THR A 614 -9.02 19.14 13.86
C THR A 614 -9.66 17.86 14.33
N ARG A 615 -8.87 16.80 14.46
CA ARG A 615 -9.30 15.53 15.04
C ARG A 615 -8.39 15.14 16.17
N LEU A 616 -8.96 14.90 17.34
CA LEU A 616 -8.27 14.35 18.50
C LEU A 616 -8.73 12.92 18.73
N ASN A 617 -7.77 11.99 18.81
CA ASN A 617 -8.03 10.58 19.09
C ASN A 617 -7.31 10.11 20.35
N GLY A 618 -8.04 9.60 21.32
CA GLY A 618 -7.52 8.99 22.55
C GLY A 618 -7.71 7.48 22.56
N ILE A 619 -6.77 6.74 23.16
CA ILE A 619 -6.97 5.36 23.60
C ILE A 619 -6.78 5.32 25.12
N VAL A 620 -7.79 4.80 25.84
CA VAL A 620 -7.78 4.70 27.30
C VAL A 620 -7.93 3.24 27.70
N ASN A 621 -6.95 2.72 28.44
CA ASN A 621 -7.01 1.35 28.95
C ASN A 621 -7.84 1.31 30.24
N VAL A 622 -8.73 0.31 30.36
CA VAL A 622 -9.50 0.02 31.59
C VAL A 622 -8.89 -1.17 32.36
N GLY A 623 -8.04 -1.94 31.69
CA GLY A 623 -7.20 -3.01 32.24
C GLY A 623 -6.31 -3.59 31.13
N ASP A 624 -5.87 -4.84 31.29
CA ASP A 624 -5.01 -5.50 30.30
C ASP A 624 -5.78 -6.01 29.07
N SER A 625 -7.10 -6.24 29.21
CA SER A 625 -7.95 -6.86 28.17
C SER A 625 -9.01 -5.93 27.58
N ALA A 626 -9.15 -4.71 28.11
CA ALA A 626 -10.21 -3.78 27.75
C ALA A 626 -9.74 -2.32 27.72
N GLY A 627 -10.33 -1.56 26.82
CA GLY A 627 -10.13 -0.14 26.65
C GLY A 627 -11.13 0.43 25.67
N TYR A 628 -11.09 1.74 25.48
CA TYR A 628 -12.00 2.44 24.58
C TYR A 628 -11.28 3.60 23.88
N TYR A 629 -11.89 4.08 22.80
CA TYR A 629 -11.44 5.23 22.04
C TYR A 629 -12.23 6.48 22.41
N ILE A 630 -11.58 7.62 22.26
CA ILE A 630 -12.21 8.95 22.25
C ILE A 630 -11.93 9.56 20.88
N ASP A 631 -12.94 10.15 20.26
CA ASP A 631 -12.84 10.89 19.01
C ASP A 631 -13.52 12.26 19.17
N ILE A 632 -12.78 13.33 18.94
CA ILE A 632 -13.28 14.71 18.98
C ILE A 632 -12.92 15.38 17.65
N PHE A 633 -13.93 15.63 16.83
CA PHE A 633 -13.77 16.27 15.53
C PHE A 633 -14.38 17.67 15.55
N ARG A 634 -13.53 18.69 15.31
CA ARG A 634 -13.94 20.09 15.14
C ARG A 634 -13.79 20.49 13.69
N SER A 635 -14.78 21.22 13.16
CA SER A 635 -14.78 21.64 11.76
C SER A 635 -15.53 22.95 11.56
N ARG A 636 -14.92 23.92 10.88
CA ARG A 636 -15.56 25.20 10.49
C ARG A 636 -14.92 25.77 9.24
N LYS A 637 -15.69 26.46 8.40
CA LYS A 637 -15.13 27.32 7.37
C LYS A 637 -14.45 28.53 8.00
N VAL A 638 -13.29 28.91 7.45
CA VAL A 638 -12.55 30.08 7.95
C VAL A 638 -13.36 31.37 7.79
N GLU A 639 -14.09 31.50 6.68
CA GLU A 639 -14.91 32.68 6.37
C GLU A 639 -16.35 32.60 6.92
N GLY A 640 -16.70 31.51 7.61
CA GLY A 640 -18.07 31.20 7.99
C GLY A 640 -18.93 30.78 6.79
N GLY A 641 -20.26 30.95 6.91
CA GLY A 641 -21.21 30.52 5.87
C GLY A 641 -21.40 29.01 5.78
N ASP A 642 -21.02 28.27 6.82
CA ASP A 642 -21.27 26.84 6.97
C ASP A 642 -22.77 26.54 6.83
N LYS A 643 -23.12 25.62 5.93
CA LYS A 643 -24.48 25.11 5.80
C LYS A 643 -24.65 23.89 6.67
N MET A 644 -23.74 22.93 6.54
CA MET A 644 -23.73 21.70 7.31
C MET A 644 -22.37 21.01 7.31
N HIS A 645 -22.17 20.12 8.28
CA HIS A 645 -21.03 19.21 8.35
C HIS A 645 -21.56 17.80 8.60
N ASP A 646 -21.14 16.84 7.79
CA ASP A 646 -21.52 15.43 7.91
C ASP A 646 -20.35 14.60 8.43
N TYR A 647 -20.49 14.05 9.63
CA TYR A 647 -19.58 13.05 10.19
C TYR A 647 -19.98 11.65 9.74
N PHE A 648 -19.10 10.97 9.02
CA PHE A 648 -19.29 9.61 8.53
C PHE A 648 -18.60 8.58 9.41
N TYR A 649 -19.30 7.47 9.68
CA TYR A 649 -18.72 6.28 10.30
C TYR A 649 -19.26 5.01 9.65
N HIS A 650 -18.37 4.30 8.98
CA HIS A 650 -18.53 3.02 8.32
C HIS A 650 -18.04 1.91 9.24
N ASN A 651 -18.77 0.79 9.30
CA ASN A 651 -18.44 -0.31 10.19
C ASN A 651 -18.68 -1.69 9.56
N LEU A 652 -17.86 -2.65 9.97
CA LEU A 652 -17.89 -4.05 9.56
C LEU A 652 -19.06 -4.87 10.16
N GLY A 653 -19.92 -4.30 11.01
CA GLY A 653 -21.10 -5.02 11.50
C GLY A 653 -22.03 -5.50 10.37
N GLN A 654 -22.83 -6.53 10.64
CA GLN A 654 -23.95 -6.96 9.78
C GLN A 654 -25.30 -6.40 10.24
N HIS A 655 -25.37 -5.98 11.51
CA HIS A 655 -26.55 -5.35 12.11
C HIS A 655 -26.18 -4.07 12.84
N MET A 656 -26.95 -3.00 12.63
CA MET A 656 -26.82 -1.73 13.36
C MET A 656 -28.05 -1.50 14.25
N THR A 657 -27.82 -1.21 15.51
CA THR A 657 -28.79 -0.55 16.39
C THR A 657 -28.47 0.93 16.48
N LEU A 658 -29.49 1.78 16.60
CA LEU A 658 -29.32 3.23 16.78
C LEU A 658 -30.46 3.77 17.66
N THR A 659 -30.12 4.18 18.88
CA THR A 659 -31.05 4.68 19.91
C THR A 659 -30.52 5.96 20.54
N ALA A 660 -31.32 6.61 21.37
CA ALA A 660 -30.78 7.53 22.34
C ALA A 660 -29.91 6.78 23.36
N ALA A 661 -28.98 7.46 24.01
CA ALA A 661 -28.04 6.87 24.96
C ALA A 661 -28.74 6.30 26.22
N ASP A 662 -29.94 6.79 26.54
CA ASP A 662 -30.81 6.27 27.59
C ASP A 662 -31.59 5.00 27.18
N GLY A 663 -31.40 4.52 25.94
CA GLY A 663 -32.07 3.36 25.37
C GLY A 663 -33.42 3.66 24.70
N SER A 664 -33.92 4.90 24.76
CA SER A 664 -35.16 5.28 24.10
C SER A 664 -35.03 5.33 22.57
N GLU A 665 -36.12 5.02 21.87
CA GLU A 665 -36.15 5.07 20.41
C GLU A 665 -36.05 6.52 19.90
N LEU A 666 -35.34 6.71 18.79
CA LEU A 666 -35.19 8.00 18.11
C LEU A 666 -36.27 8.28 17.06
N GLY A 667 -37.12 7.29 16.75
CA GLY A 667 -38.19 7.44 15.75
C GLY A 667 -37.67 7.62 14.32
N LEU A 668 -36.57 6.96 13.95
CA LEU A 668 -35.93 7.05 12.62
C LEU A 668 -36.93 6.81 11.47
N GLN A 669 -37.06 7.78 10.55
CA GLN A 669 -37.93 7.70 9.39
C GLN A 669 -37.14 7.57 8.08
N PRO A 670 -37.63 6.83 7.07
CA PRO A 670 -37.02 6.82 5.74
C PRO A 670 -36.84 8.24 5.18
N THR A 671 -35.73 8.50 4.49
CA THR A 671 -35.41 9.83 3.93
C THR A 671 -34.73 9.75 2.56
N GLN A 672 -34.87 10.83 1.78
CA GLN A 672 -34.17 11.04 0.51
C GLN A 672 -32.93 11.95 0.65
N GLU A 673 -32.66 12.49 1.85
CA GLU A 673 -31.41 13.23 2.13
C GLU A 673 -30.16 12.35 1.93
N LEU A 674 -28.96 12.93 2.03
CA LEU A 674 -27.69 12.29 1.66
C LEU A 674 -27.72 11.80 0.20
N ALA A 675 -27.90 12.72 -0.75
CA ALA A 675 -27.93 12.41 -2.19
C ALA A 675 -27.38 13.58 -3.01
N PHE A 676 -26.89 13.30 -4.24
CA PHE A 676 -26.40 14.31 -5.18
C PHE A 676 -27.42 15.41 -5.46
N ALA A 677 -28.72 15.06 -5.53
CA ALA A 677 -29.80 16.02 -5.80
C ALA A 677 -29.89 17.17 -4.77
N GLY A 678 -29.19 17.07 -3.64
CA GLY A 678 -29.01 18.17 -2.68
C GLY A 678 -27.89 19.15 -3.01
N GLY A 679 -27.23 19.03 -4.18
CA GLY A 679 -26.03 19.80 -4.53
C GLY A 679 -24.76 19.27 -3.86
N HIS A 680 -24.78 18.03 -3.38
CA HIS A 680 -23.63 17.35 -2.77
C HIS A 680 -22.82 16.60 -3.83
N LEU A 681 -21.68 16.04 -3.44
CA LEU A 681 -20.90 15.11 -4.26
C LEU A 681 -21.75 13.92 -4.72
N TYR A 682 -21.43 13.42 -5.91
CA TYR A 682 -22.09 12.25 -6.48
C TYR A 682 -21.96 11.01 -5.57
N ALA A 683 -20.85 10.91 -4.83
CA ALA A 683 -20.60 9.90 -3.80
C ALA A 683 -21.75 9.72 -2.79
N TYR A 684 -22.48 10.78 -2.44
CA TYR A 684 -23.64 10.66 -1.55
C TYR A 684 -24.75 9.75 -2.12
N SER A 685 -24.89 9.70 -3.44
CA SER A 685 -25.90 8.86 -4.11
C SER A 685 -25.58 7.36 -4.05
N TYR A 686 -24.37 6.98 -3.65
CA TYR A 686 -24.03 5.59 -3.35
C TYR A 686 -24.57 5.14 -1.98
N ILE A 687 -25.03 6.07 -1.14
CA ILE A 687 -25.60 5.78 0.18
C ILE A 687 -27.11 5.56 0.06
N TYR A 688 -27.58 4.39 0.51
CA TYR A 688 -28.96 3.94 0.33
C TYR A 688 -29.57 3.36 1.61
N ASN A 689 -30.87 3.01 1.54
CA ASN A 689 -31.68 2.54 2.69
C ASN A 689 -31.58 3.46 3.92
N LYS A 690 -31.63 4.76 3.66
CA LYS A 690 -31.40 5.82 4.63
C LYS A 690 -32.62 6.04 5.51
N LYS A 691 -32.40 6.07 6.83
CA LYS A 691 -33.37 6.57 7.81
C LYS A 691 -32.74 7.67 8.65
N ARG A 692 -33.55 8.64 9.08
CA ARG A 692 -33.14 9.88 9.74
C ARG A 692 -33.99 10.17 10.96
N ALA A 693 -33.38 10.77 11.98
CA ALA A 693 -34.07 11.44 13.08
C ALA A 693 -33.35 12.75 13.41
N VAL A 694 -34.10 13.75 13.86
CA VAL A 694 -33.56 14.98 14.47
C VAL A 694 -33.60 14.79 15.97
N THR A 695 -32.49 15.01 16.67
CA THR A 695 -32.40 14.78 18.11
C THR A 695 -31.36 15.68 18.76
N SER A 696 -31.68 16.20 19.94
CA SER A 696 -30.72 16.81 20.86
C SER A 696 -30.14 15.83 21.88
N LYS A 697 -30.71 14.61 21.96
CA LYS A 697 -30.23 13.58 22.87
C LYS A 697 -28.90 13.02 22.39
N ASN A 698 -28.05 12.64 23.34
CA ASN A 698 -26.92 11.75 23.08
C ASN A 698 -27.43 10.46 22.46
N VAL A 699 -26.67 9.88 21.55
CA VAL A 699 -27.06 8.66 20.82
C VAL A 699 -26.09 7.53 21.11
N LYS A 700 -26.60 6.30 21.01
CA LYS A 700 -25.82 5.07 21.07
C LYS A 700 -26.09 4.27 19.80
N ALA A 701 -25.03 3.81 19.15
CA ALA A 701 -25.09 2.84 18.07
C ALA A 701 -24.30 1.58 18.42
N GLY A 702 -24.78 0.42 18.00
CA GLY A 702 -24.08 -0.85 18.12
C GLY A 702 -24.00 -1.52 16.76
N PHE A 703 -22.79 -1.89 16.34
CA PHE A 703 -22.53 -2.58 15.07
C PHE A 703 -22.04 -4.00 15.38
N THR A 704 -22.87 -5.00 15.10
CA THR A 704 -22.61 -6.39 15.51
C THR A 704 -22.19 -7.25 14.33
N ILE A 705 -21.06 -7.94 14.49
CA ILE A 705 -20.57 -9.02 13.63
C ILE A 705 -21.01 -10.33 14.25
N GLN A 706 -21.70 -11.17 13.47
CA GLN A 706 -22.03 -12.52 13.89
C GLN A 706 -20.80 -13.41 13.71
N MET A 707 -20.31 -13.96 14.81
CA MET A 707 -19.09 -14.76 14.79
C MET A 707 -19.41 -16.25 14.64
N PRO A 708 -18.62 -17.02 13.86
CA PRO A 708 -18.84 -18.46 13.72
C PRO A 708 -18.80 -19.23 15.06
N ASP A 709 -18.03 -18.73 16.03
CA ASP A 709 -17.92 -19.29 17.39
C ASP A 709 -18.99 -18.77 18.36
N LYS A 710 -19.92 -17.94 17.87
CA LYS A 710 -21.02 -17.28 18.63
C LYS A 710 -20.56 -16.25 19.65
N ASP A 711 -19.27 -15.86 19.66
CA ASP A 711 -18.78 -14.77 20.49
C ASP A 711 -18.85 -13.45 19.71
N ASP A 712 -20.09 -13.08 19.34
CA ASP A 712 -20.38 -11.94 18.47
C ASP A 712 -19.65 -10.68 18.93
N ILE A 713 -19.02 -10.00 17.98
CA ILE A 713 -18.27 -8.77 18.25
C ILE A 713 -19.19 -7.59 18.00
N THR A 714 -19.26 -6.66 18.94
CA THR A 714 -19.98 -5.40 18.78
C THR A 714 -19.04 -4.22 18.95
N MET A 715 -19.00 -3.35 17.95
CA MET A 715 -18.46 -2.00 18.14
C MET A 715 -19.58 -1.10 18.66
N ASN A 716 -19.42 -0.60 19.89
CA ASN A 716 -20.33 0.38 20.48
C ASN A 716 -19.82 1.79 20.16
N LEU A 717 -20.73 2.68 19.77
CA LEU A 717 -20.50 4.11 19.63
C LEU A 717 -21.47 4.83 20.56
N TRP A 718 -20.96 5.75 21.38
CA TRP A 718 -21.75 6.80 22.02
C TRP A 718 -21.35 8.12 21.39
N MET A 719 -22.31 8.95 21.00
CA MET A 719 -22.03 10.26 20.43
C MET A 719 -22.84 11.35 21.13
N LYS A 720 -22.19 12.49 21.37
CA LYS A 720 -22.81 13.69 21.94
C LYS A 720 -23.92 14.20 21.02
N GLY A 721 -25.09 14.43 21.61
CA GLY A 721 -26.22 15.10 20.95
C GLY A 721 -26.04 16.61 20.93
N GLU A 722 -26.69 17.28 20.00
CA GLU A 722 -26.71 18.75 19.91
C GLU A 722 -28.08 19.20 19.39
N GLU A 723 -28.48 20.41 19.76
CA GLU A 723 -29.73 20.97 19.26
C GLU A 723 -29.75 21.00 17.72
N GLY A 724 -30.82 20.45 17.13
CA GLY A 724 -31.00 20.38 15.68
C GLY A 724 -30.06 19.41 14.94
N ARG A 725 -29.26 18.60 15.65
CA ARG A 725 -28.45 17.55 15.05
C ARG A 725 -29.33 16.46 14.46
N GLU A 726 -28.91 15.96 13.31
CA GLU A 726 -29.61 14.89 12.60
C GLU A 726 -28.73 13.65 12.57
N VAL A 727 -29.31 12.48 12.84
CA VAL A 727 -28.60 11.21 12.82
C VAL A 727 -29.22 10.27 11.80
N PHE A 728 -28.36 9.53 11.11
CA PHE A 728 -28.75 8.65 10.03
C PHE A 728 -28.25 7.23 10.27
N SER A 729 -29.13 6.28 9.94
CA SER A 729 -28.75 4.89 9.67
C SER A 729 -28.83 4.66 8.16
N ALA A 730 -27.76 4.17 7.55
CA ALA A 730 -27.71 3.92 6.11
C ALA A 730 -26.84 2.72 5.75
N LEU A 731 -26.89 2.34 4.48
CA LEU A 731 -26.01 1.36 3.85
C LEU A 731 -25.16 2.05 2.79
N SER A 732 -23.92 1.59 2.67
CA SER A 732 -22.97 2.00 1.65
C SER A 732 -22.49 0.77 0.86
N PRO A 733 -21.84 0.95 -0.30
CA PRO A 733 -21.13 -0.13 -0.99
C PRO A 733 -20.23 -0.91 -0.04
N MET A 734 -20.07 -2.21 -0.33
CA MET A 734 -19.26 -3.11 0.48
C MET A 734 -17.80 -2.63 0.55
N THR A 735 -17.14 -2.93 1.66
CA THR A 735 -15.75 -2.52 1.93
C THR A 735 -14.78 -3.32 1.06
N GLU A 736 -14.43 -2.80 -0.11
CA GLU A 736 -13.60 -3.52 -1.09
C GLU A 736 -12.18 -3.75 -0.58
N GLY A 737 -11.62 -2.83 0.21
CA GLY A 737 -10.30 -2.99 0.84
C GLY A 737 -10.15 -4.35 1.53
N LEU A 738 -11.15 -4.77 2.30
CA LEU A 738 -11.14 -6.02 3.07
C LEU A 738 -11.59 -7.25 2.26
N SER A 739 -12.04 -7.09 1.01
CA SER A 739 -12.70 -8.15 0.22
C SER A 739 -11.80 -9.35 -0.13
N ARG A 740 -10.47 -9.16 -0.02
CA ARG A 740 -9.43 -10.15 -0.35
C ARG A 740 -8.86 -10.87 0.88
N ILE A 741 -9.24 -10.43 2.08
CA ILE A 741 -8.80 -11.07 3.33
C ILE A 741 -9.47 -12.42 3.43
N LYS A 742 -8.67 -13.47 3.65
CA LYS A 742 -9.17 -14.83 3.88
C LYS A 742 -9.70 -14.93 5.31
N ASP A 743 -10.62 -15.87 5.52
CA ASP A 743 -11.10 -16.24 6.86
C ASP A 743 -11.79 -15.08 7.62
N MET A 744 -12.37 -14.12 6.89
CA MET A 744 -13.30 -13.15 7.48
C MET A 744 -14.52 -13.89 8.07
N PRO A 745 -15.15 -13.36 9.15
CA PRO A 745 -16.26 -14.02 9.83
C PRO A 745 -17.49 -14.21 8.94
N TYR A 746 -17.60 -13.44 7.86
CA TYR A 746 -18.61 -13.56 6.81
C TYR A 746 -18.05 -13.05 5.47
N SER A 747 -18.78 -13.29 4.37
CA SER A 747 -18.39 -12.81 3.04
C SER A 747 -18.58 -11.29 2.91
N ILE A 748 -17.48 -10.55 2.87
CA ILE A 748 -17.49 -9.08 2.72
C ILE A 748 -18.16 -8.66 1.41
N LYS A 749 -17.96 -9.41 0.33
CA LYS A 749 -18.48 -9.06 -1.00
C LYS A 749 -20.01 -9.09 -1.07
N ASP A 750 -20.65 -9.84 -0.19
CA ASP A 750 -22.09 -10.06 -0.17
C ASP A 750 -22.82 -9.13 0.80
N GLN A 751 -22.09 -8.29 1.55
CA GLN A 751 -22.68 -7.39 2.53
C GLN A 751 -22.33 -5.93 2.29
N PRO A 752 -23.31 -5.02 2.15
CA PRO A 752 -23.05 -3.59 2.28
C PRO A 752 -22.40 -3.20 3.60
N THR A 753 -21.72 -2.06 3.57
CA THR A 753 -21.09 -1.48 4.75
C THR A 753 -22.12 -0.68 5.55
N LEU A 754 -22.30 -0.99 6.84
CA LEU A 754 -23.17 -0.22 7.72
C LEU A 754 -22.60 1.19 7.90
N THR A 755 -23.45 2.21 7.73
CA THR A 755 -23.02 3.61 7.78
C THR A 755 -23.89 4.39 8.75
N PHE A 756 -23.26 4.98 9.75
CA PHE A 756 -23.82 6.00 10.62
C PHE A 756 -23.36 7.37 10.13
N VAL A 757 -24.28 8.33 10.05
CA VAL A 757 -23.96 9.73 9.76
C VAL A 757 -24.54 10.62 10.84
N ALA A 758 -23.75 11.57 11.33
CA ALA A 758 -24.25 12.67 12.15
C ALA A 758 -24.07 13.99 11.37
N ARG A 759 -25.18 14.67 11.11
CA ARG A 759 -25.22 15.96 10.44
C ARG A 759 -25.38 17.08 11.46
N GLN A 760 -24.45 18.01 11.44
CA GLN A 760 -24.56 19.28 12.15
C GLN A 760 -24.97 20.37 11.17
N LYS A 761 -26.02 21.14 11.47
CA LYS A 761 -26.32 22.38 10.75
C LYS A 761 -25.41 23.50 11.23
N GLY A 762 -24.92 24.30 10.29
CA GLY A 762 -23.83 25.25 10.54
C GLY A 762 -22.52 24.54 10.87
N GLU A 763 -21.59 25.28 11.48
CA GLU A 763 -20.29 24.76 11.90
C GLU A 763 -20.38 23.68 12.98
N ALA A 764 -19.34 22.85 13.04
CA ALA A 764 -19.13 21.81 14.03
C ALA A 764 -17.81 22.03 14.81
N TRP A 765 -17.40 23.27 15.04
CA TRP A 765 -16.24 23.63 15.87
C TRP A 765 -16.66 23.87 17.31
N ASN A 766 -17.64 24.74 17.57
CA ASN A 766 -18.17 25.02 18.90
C ASN A 766 -19.21 23.98 19.36
N ARG A 767 -19.76 23.22 18.41
CA ARG A 767 -20.62 22.04 18.64
C ARG A 767 -20.00 20.81 17.97
N PRO A 768 -18.83 20.34 18.45
CA PRO A 768 -18.08 19.29 17.78
C PRO A 768 -18.82 17.96 17.73
N PHE A 769 -18.33 17.09 16.84
CA PHE A 769 -18.63 15.67 16.94
C PHE A 769 -17.75 15.08 18.02
N VAL A 770 -18.37 14.47 19.03
CA VAL A 770 -17.67 13.87 20.18
C VAL A 770 -18.21 12.46 20.30
N ALA A 771 -17.33 11.47 20.14
CA ALA A 771 -17.69 10.06 20.19
C ALA A 771 -16.75 9.27 21.12
N VAL A 772 -17.34 8.28 21.79
CA VAL A 772 -16.62 7.21 22.50
C VAL A 772 -16.90 5.91 21.78
N TYR A 773 -15.86 5.16 21.44
CA TYR A 773 -15.99 3.85 20.80
C TYR A 773 -15.46 2.74 21.69
N GLU A 774 -16.17 1.62 21.76
CA GLU A 774 -15.72 0.46 22.52
C GLU A 774 -16.05 -0.84 21.79
N PRO A 775 -15.04 -1.63 21.41
CA PRO A 775 -15.26 -2.98 20.93
C PRO A 775 -15.44 -3.96 22.09
N SER A 776 -16.54 -4.69 22.10
CA SER A 776 -16.89 -5.72 23.10
C SER A 776 -17.30 -7.03 22.43
N THR A 777 -17.34 -8.13 23.18
CA THR A 777 -17.91 -9.40 22.70
C THR A 777 -18.95 -9.94 23.67
N VAL A 778 -19.59 -11.06 23.35
CA VAL A 778 -20.50 -11.75 24.27
C VAL A 778 -19.77 -12.22 25.53
N ASN A 779 -18.57 -12.79 25.37
CA ASN A 779 -17.76 -13.30 26.47
C ASN A 779 -16.95 -12.21 27.19
N GLU A 780 -16.61 -11.12 26.49
CA GLU A 780 -15.92 -9.95 27.03
C GLU A 780 -16.83 -8.71 26.85
N PRO A 781 -17.90 -8.59 27.67
CA PRO A 781 -18.89 -7.55 27.51
C PRO A 781 -18.31 -6.16 27.78
N SER A 782 -19.06 -5.14 27.38
CA SER A 782 -18.71 -3.73 27.58
C SER A 782 -18.25 -3.45 29.02
N CYS A 783 -17.09 -2.81 29.14
CA CYS A 783 -16.57 -2.27 30.40
C CYS A 783 -17.13 -0.87 30.69
N ILE A 784 -17.89 -0.28 29.75
CA ILE A 784 -18.58 1.00 29.89
C ILE A 784 -20.05 0.77 30.28
N SER A 785 -20.44 1.30 31.42
CA SER A 785 -21.84 1.33 31.84
C SER A 785 -22.62 2.47 31.16
N SER A 786 -22.05 3.67 31.11
CA SER A 786 -22.67 4.83 30.47
C SER A 786 -21.63 5.88 30.05
N VAL A 787 -22.03 6.72 29.09
CA VAL A 787 -21.25 7.89 28.62
C VAL A 787 -22.14 9.12 28.66
N ASP A 788 -21.69 10.15 29.35
CA ASP A 788 -22.33 11.47 29.40
C ASP A 788 -21.38 12.55 28.88
N TYR A 789 -21.93 13.69 28.46
CA TYR A 789 -21.19 14.84 27.94
C TYR A 789 -21.50 16.11 28.74
N PRO A 790 -21.06 16.18 30.01
CA PRO A 790 -21.27 17.33 30.87
C PRO A 790 -20.68 18.63 30.28
N GLN A 791 -21.31 19.75 30.63
CA GLN A 791 -20.83 21.07 30.23
C GLN A 791 -19.49 21.39 30.91
N VAL A 792 -18.60 22.06 30.17
CA VAL A 792 -17.34 22.59 30.70
C VAL A 792 -17.52 24.07 30.99
N GLU A 793 -17.12 24.49 32.18
CA GLU A 793 -17.09 25.89 32.59
C GLU A 793 -15.74 26.51 32.21
N SER A 794 -15.78 27.65 31.52
CA SER A 794 -14.61 28.49 31.26
C SER A 794 -15.02 29.94 31.16
N GLU A 795 -14.20 30.85 31.68
CA GLU A 795 -14.39 32.29 31.49
C GLU A 795 -14.03 32.74 30.06
N GLN A 796 -13.27 31.90 29.35
CA GLN A 796 -12.77 32.18 28.00
C GLN A 796 -13.69 31.52 26.97
N LYS A 797 -13.96 32.23 25.86
CA LYS A 797 -14.75 31.69 24.75
C LYS A 797 -13.89 30.70 23.96
N GLY A 798 -14.41 29.50 23.70
CA GLY A 798 -13.74 28.48 22.89
C GLY A 798 -14.57 27.19 22.80
N SER A 799 -14.00 26.18 22.15
CA SER A 799 -14.61 24.86 22.00
C SER A 799 -14.12 23.91 23.09
N HIS A 800 -14.92 23.82 24.16
CA HIS A 800 -14.61 23.04 25.35
C HIS A 800 -15.52 21.80 25.46
N VAL A 801 -14.92 20.62 25.52
CA VAL A 801 -15.60 19.33 25.53
C VAL A 801 -15.34 18.61 26.84
N GLY A 802 -16.43 18.20 27.51
CA GLY A 802 -16.40 17.31 28.67
C GLY A 802 -16.98 15.94 28.31
N ILE A 803 -16.31 14.88 28.74
CA ILE A 803 -16.78 13.49 28.59
C ILE A 803 -16.67 12.82 29.96
N ARG A 804 -17.73 12.11 30.34
CA ARG A 804 -17.78 11.29 31.55
C ARG A 804 -18.07 9.85 31.13
N VAL A 805 -17.12 8.95 31.37
CA VAL A 805 -17.29 7.51 31.12
C VAL A 805 -17.41 6.80 32.46
N VAL A 806 -18.57 6.19 32.71
CA VAL A 806 -18.80 5.38 33.92
C VAL A 806 -18.48 3.94 33.57
N LEU A 807 -17.55 3.33 34.29
CA LEU A 807 -17.11 1.96 34.08
C LEU A 807 -17.94 0.98 34.90
N THR A 808 -18.05 -0.27 34.45
CA THR A 808 -18.83 -1.32 35.13
C THR A 808 -18.27 -1.72 36.49
N ASN A 809 -16.98 -1.43 36.76
CA ASN A 809 -16.36 -1.59 38.07
C ASN A 809 -16.60 -0.41 39.03
N GLY A 810 -17.38 0.59 38.62
CA GLY A 810 -17.71 1.78 39.42
C GLY A 810 -16.71 2.92 39.31
N ASN A 811 -15.57 2.74 38.63
CA ASN A 811 -14.65 3.83 38.34
C ASN A 811 -15.26 4.81 37.33
N ILE A 812 -14.82 6.06 37.38
CA ILE A 812 -15.29 7.12 36.47
C ILE A 812 -14.08 7.79 35.82
N ASP A 813 -14.09 7.87 34.50
CA ASP A 813 -13.15 8.69 33.74
C ASP A 813 -13.78 10.02 33.40
N TRP A 814 -13.12 11.10 33.84
CA TRP A 814 -13.43 12.48 33.46
C TRP A 814 -12.42 12.92 32.41
N ILE A 815 -12.89 13.28 31.23
CA ILE A 815 -12.06 13.74 30.12
C ILE A 815 -12.46 15.15 29.74
N LEU A 816 -11.45 15.99 29.51
CA LEU A 816 -11.61 17.38 29.10
C LEU A 816 -10.75 17.63 27.86
N SER A 817 -11.31 18.26 26.84
CA SER A 817 -10.55 18.78 25.70
C SER A 817 -10.91 20.24 25.41
N SER A 818 -9.90 21.05 25.10
CA SER A 818 -10.04 22.44 24.68
C SER A 818 -9.34 22.63 23.33
N ASP A 819 -9.92 23.44 22.43
CA ASP A 819 -9.24 23.89 21.22
C ASP A 819 -8.08 24.85 21.53
N GLU A 820 -8.19 25.58 22.64
CA GLU A 820 -7.15 26.46 23.18
C GLU A 820 -6.60 25.91 24.51
N LYS A 821 -5.36 25.41 24.47
CA LYS A 821 -4.70 24.76 25.61
C LYS A 821 -4.35 25.70 26.78
N THR A 822 -4.43 27.01 26.56
CA THR A 822 -4.21 28.03 27.59
C THR A 822 -5.50 28.41 28.31
N HIS A 823 -6.66 27.94 27.85
CA HIS A 823 -7.92 28.24 28.52
C HIS A 823 -8.04 27.43 29.81
N HIS A 824 -8.45 28.10 30.88
CA HIS A 824 -8.75 27.43 32.13
C HIS A 824 -10.16 26.86 32.04
N CYS A 825 -10.25 25.54 32.07
CA CYS A 825 -11.49 24.80 31.89
C CYS A 825 -11.77 23.96 33.13
N ALA A 826 -12.99 24.02 33.64
CA ALA A 826 -13.46 23.23 34.76
C ALA A 826 -14.58 22.27 34.32
N LEU A 827 -14.39 20.99 34.64
CA LEU A 827 -15.35 19.93 34.45
C LEU A 827 -15.55 19.23 35.80
N GLU A 828 -16.61 19.60 36.50
CA GLU A 828 -16.89 19.10 37.86
C GLU A 828 -15.69 19.30 38.80
N LYS A 829 -14.99 18.22 39.16
CA LYS A 829 -13.80 18.24 40.04
C LYS A 829 -12.47 18.28 39.28
N LEU A 830 -12.49 18.16 37.95
CA LEU A 830 -11.31 18.24 37.10
C LEU A 830 -11.18 19.67 36.57
N GLN A 831 -10.05 20.32 36.81
CA GLN A 831 -9.70 21.61 36.22
C GLN A 831 -8.41 21.48 35.42
N ALA A 832 -8.34 22.07 34.23
CA ALA A 832 -7.16 21.96 33.39
C ALA A 832 -6.95 23.18 32.49
N CYS A 833 -5.67 23.47 32.22
CA CYS A 833 -5.21 24.29 31.10
C CYS A 833 -4.46 23.35 30.15
N ALA A 834 -5.19 22.71 29.22
CA ALA A 834 -4.66 21.65 28.38
C ALA A 834 -5.48 21.49 27.09
N GLY A 835 -4.86 20.95 26.04
CA GLY A 835 -5.60 20.47 24.87
C GLY A 835 -6.38 19.19 25.17
N TYR A 836 -5.84 18.35 26.07
CA TYR A 836 -6.45 17.11 26.52
C TYR A 836 -6.09 16.82 27.98
N ALA A 837 -7.07 16.42 28.79
CA ALA A 837 -6.85 16.01 30.17
C ALA A 837 -7.76 14.82 30.51
N LEU A 838 -7.25 13.87 31.30
CA LEU A 838 -8.03 12.74 31.82
C LEU A 838 -7.79 12.55 33.31
N CYS A 839 -8.84 12.28 34.07
CA CYS A 839 -8.78 11.87 35.46
C CYS A 839 -9.65 10.64 35.69
N ARG A 840 -9.05 9.50 36.07
CA ARG A 840 -9.77 8.33 36.55
C ARG A 840 -9.95 8.39 38.05
N GLN A 841 -11.18 8.26 38.51
CA GLN A 841 -11.54 8.19 39.92
C GLN A 841 -12.14 6.83 40.28
N SER A 842 -11.88 6.36 41.50
CA SER A 842 -12.58 5.20 42.08
C SER A 842 -14.05 5.54 42.38
N ALA A 843 -14.85 4.54 42.72
CA ALA A 843 -16.23 4.72 43.16
C ALA A 843 -16.34 5.65 44.41
N GLU A 844 -15.33 5.65 45.28
CA GLU A 844 -15.22 6.53 46.46
C GLU A 844 -14.65 7.93 46.13
N GLY A 845 -14.37 8.18 44.84
CA GLY A 845 -13.80 9.43 44.35
C GLY A 845 -12.34 9.63 44.74
N GLU A 846 -11.55 8.56 44.88
CA GLU A 846 -10.09 8.65 44.94
C GLU A 846 -9.51 8.76 43.52
N THR A 847 -8.59 9.69 43.28
CA THR A 847 -7.88 9.78 41.99
C THR A 847 -6.92 8.60 41.84
N LEU A 848 -7.10 7.81 40.79
CA LEU A 848 -6.27 6.65 40.44
C LEU A 848 -5.31 6.95 39.29
N GLN A 849 -5.71 7.83 38.38
CA GLN A 849 -4.91 8.26 37.23
C GLN A 849 -5.21 9.72 36.93
N ALA A 850 -4.18 10.49 36.60
CA ALA A 850 -4.30 11.85 36.08
C ALA A 850 -3.37 12.02 34.90
N PHE A 851 -3.87 12.52 33.78
CA PHE A 851 -3.10 12.76 32.57
C PHE A 851 -3.31 14.19 32.09
N LEU A 852 -2.22 14.93 31.99
CA LEU A 852 -2.14 16.25 31.37
C LEU A 852 -1.55 16.07 29.97
N GLY A 853 -2.29 16.41 28.92
CA GLY A 853 -1.87 16.32 27.51
C GLY A 853 -1.73 17.70 26.86
N ASN A 854 -0.53 18.03 26.39
CA ASN A 854 -0.19 19.31 25.75
C ASN A 854 -0.74 20.51 26.55
N GLY A 855 -0.44 20.54 27.84
CA GLY A 855 -0.98 21.54 28.76
C GLY A 855 -0.01 21.93 29.87
N THR A 856 -0.42 22.89 30.70
CA THR A 856 0.40 23.46 31.77
C THR A 856 -0.14 23.23 33.18
N GLN A 857 -1.42 22.86 33.29
CA GLN A 857 -2.07 22.67 34.57
C GLN A 857 -3.13 21.58 34.50
N LEU A 858 -3.14 20.71 35.52
CA LEU A 858 -4.26 19.81 35.82
C LEU A 858 -4.45 19.77 37.33
N GLU A 859 -5.69 19.92 37.79
CA GLU A 859 -6.08 19.82 39.20
C GLU A 859 -7.31 18.92 39.34
N THR A 860 -7.24 18.01 40.31
CA THR A 860 -8.34 17.13 40.69
C THR A 860 -8.22 16.78 42.17
N LYS A 861 -9.16 16.03 42.72
CA LYS A 861 -9.18 15.69 44.15
C LYS A 861 -7.88 14.99 44.56
N GLY A 862 -7.08 15.69 45.36
CA GLY A 862 -5.83 15.19 45.92
C GLY A 862 -4.67 15.10 44.94
N VAL A 863 -4.80 15.58 43.69
CA VAL A 863 -3.72 15.58 42.69
C VAL A 863 -3.66 16.93 41.97
N SER A 864 -2.46 17.50 41.83
CA SER A 864 -2.20 18.68 41.00
C SER A 864 -0.91 18.48 40.20
N ILE A 865 -0.92 18.87 38.93
CA ILE A 865 0.23 18.87 38.03
C ILE A 865 0.38 20.29 37.50
N ARG A 866 1.60 20.84 37.58
CA ARG A 866 1.96 22.13 36.95
C ARG A 866 3.26 22.03 36.19
N THR A 867 3.30 22.57 34.98
CA THR A 867 4.50 22.69 34.15
C THR A 867 4.67 24.13 33.69
N ASP A 868 5.91 24.53 33.39
CA ASP A 868 6.19 25.91 32.93
C ASP A 868 5.91 26.08 31.43
N LEU A 869 6.00 24.99 30.66
CA LEU A 869 5.67 24.92 29.24
C LEU A 869 4.66 23.78 28.99
N PRO A 870 3.86 23.84 27.91
CA PRO A 870 2.97 22.75 27.55
C PRO A 870 3.70 21.41 27.45
N ALA A 871 3.21 20.41 28.19
CA ALA A 871 3.84 19.11 28.29
C ALA A 871 2.79 17.98 28.37
N ASN A 872 3.26 16.74 28.23
CA ASN A 872 2.50 15.55 28.56
C ASN A 872 2.99 15.00 29.90
N VAL A 873 2.10 14.79 30.87
CA VAL A 873 2.42 14.22 32.18
C VAL A 873 1.36 13.20 32.56
N LEU A 874 1.79 11.96 32.81
CA LEU A 874 0.95 10.91 33.36
C LEU A 874 1.29 10.71 34.84
N LEU A 875 0.29 10.65 35.69
CA LEU A 875 0.35 10.11 37.04
C LEU A 875 -0.56 8.90 37.13
N LEU A 876 -0.04 7.80 37.66
CA LEU A 876 -0.76 6.54 37.73
C LEU A 876 -0.51 5.85 39.07
N LYS A 877 -1.57 5.49 39.79
CA LYS A 877 -1.48 4.72 41.03
C LYS A 877 -1.44 3.23 40.71
N GLN A 878 -0.31 2.57 40.95
CA GLN A 878 -0.10 1.14 40.77
C GLN A 878 0.44 0.50 42.05
N ASN A 879 -0.20 -0.58 42.52
CA ASN A 879 0.22 -1.33 43.71
C ASN A 879 0.47 -0.43 44.94
N GLY A 880 -0.40 0.55 45.16
CA GLY A 880 -0.32 1.51 46.27
C GLY A 880 0.75 2.59 46.12
N LYS A 881 1.51 2.62 45.01
CA LYS A 881 2.53 3.62 44.71
C LYS A 881 2.11 4.49 43.52
N TRP A 882 2.51 5.75 43.55
CA TRP A 882 2.35 6.63 42.39
C TRP A 882 3.53 6.47 41.44
N MET A 883 3.20 6.35 40.16
CA MET A 883 4.13 6.30 39.04
C MET A 883 3.92 7.54 38.18
N TYR A 884 4.93 7.96 37.44
CA TYR A 884 4.82 9.08 36.52
C TYR A 884 5.61 8.91 35.22
N THR A 885 5.13 9.60 34.18
CA THR A 885 5.92 10.01 33.02
C THR A 885 5.77 11.52 32.84
N ALA A 886 6.77 12.16 32.25
CA ALA A 886 6.72 13.59 31.99
C ALA A 886 7.64 13.94 30.81
N THR A 887 7.12 14.68 29.82
CA THR A 887 7.93 15.17 28.68
C THR A 887 8.65 16.48 28.98
N ALA A 888 8.38 17.10 30.13
CA ALA A 888 9.06 18.29 30.63
C ALA A 888 9.13 18.25 32.16
N PRO A 889 10.06 18.99 32.79
CA PRO A 889 10.07 19.15 34.24
C PRO A 889 8.73 19.67 34.76
N CYS A 890 8.24 19.11 35.86
CA CYS A 890 6.93 19.44 36.40
C CYS A 890 6.90 19.44 37.93
N ARG A 891 5.93 20.16 38.48
CA ARG A 891 5.63 20.22 39.91
C ARG A 891 4.33 19.46 40.14
N VAL A 892 4.39 18.46 41.00
CA VAL A 892 3.25 17.58 41.28
C VAL A 892 2.90 17.62 42.76
N ILE A 893 1.61 17.62 43.07
CA ILE A 893 1.09 17.45 44.42
C ILE A 893 0.27 16.18 44.44
N VAL A 894 0.53 15.29 45.40
CA VAL A 894 -0.29 14.11 45.68
C VAL A 894 -0.62 14.08 47.17
N GLY A 895 -1.90 14.19 47.50
CA GLY A 895 -2.36 14.43 48.87
C GLY A 895 -1.78 15.73 49.42
N LYS A 896 -0.90 15.62 50.43
CA LYS A 896 -0.20 16.77 51.05
C LYS A 896 1.27 16.90 50.62
N LYS A 897 1.79 15.94 49.84
CA LYS A 897 3.20 15.89 49.44
C LYS A 897 3.40 16.63 48.13
N LYS A 898 4.47 17.42 48.05
CA LYS A 898 4.88 18.16 46.86
C LYS A 898 6.14 17.54 46.29
N TYR A 899 6.20 17.42 44.97
CA TYR A 899 7.27 16.80 44.22
C TYR A 899 7.70 17.74 43.10
N THR A 900 9.02 17.77 42.82
CA THR A 900 9.56 18.37 41.59
C THR A 900 10.14 17.22 40.78
N LEU A 901 9.60 16.99 39.59
CA LEU A 901 9.90 15.84 38.75
C LEU A 901 10.70 16.29 37.54
N SER A 902 11.69 15.49 37.17
CA SER A 902 12.40 15.61 35.91
C SER A 902 11.64 14.92 34.77
N VAL A 903 12.12 15.08 33.55
CA VAL A 903 11.64 14.31 32.38
C VAL A 903 11.78 12.81 32.65
N ALA A 904 10.76 12.04 32.28
CA ALA A 904 10.75 10.58 32.36
C ALA A 904 9.86 10.02 31.24
N ASN A 905 10.47 9.32 30.28
CA ASN A 905 9.77 8.75 29.11
C ASN A 905 9.20 7.34 29.39
N VAL A 906 9.52 6.77 30.55
CA VAL A 906 8.99 5.48 31.03
C VAL A 906 8.43 5.65 32.44
N LEU A 907 7.42 4.84 32.79
CA LEU A 907 6.76 4.91 34.09
C LEU A 907 7.77 4.73 35.22
N THR A 908 7.95 5.79 36.00
CA THR A 908 8.94 5.87 37.07
C THR A 908 8.23 6.09 38.40
N VAL A 909 8.71 5.46 39.48
CA VAL A 909 8.13 5.63 40.82
C VAL A 909 8.27 7.09 41.26
N LEU A 910 7.17 7.69 41.70
CA LEU A 910 7.14 8.99 42.35
C LEU A 910 7.82 8.89 43.73
N ARG A 911 8.97 9.55 43.89
CA ARG A 911 9.81 9.50 45.10
C ARG A 911 9.90 10.85 45.78
#